data_AF-A0A6A5GGD0-F1
#
_entry.id   AF-A0A6A5GGD0-F1
#
_cell.length_a   1.000
_cell.length_b   1.000
_cell.length_c   1.000
_cell.angle_alpha   90.00
_cell.angle_beta   90.00
_cell.angle_gamma   90.00
#
_symmetry.space_group_name_H-M   'P 1'
#
loop_
_entity.id
_entity.type
_entity.pdbx_description
1 polymer ?
#
loop_
_entity_poly.entity_id
_entity_poly.type
_entity_poly.pdbx_seq_one_letter_code
_entity_poly.pdbx_strand_id
1 'polypeptide(L)'
;MIITFSYFLFGFILPFSNVYSVSISNLTSNSSELGKCDFLISEYINELEESAYSSNAALTCKNVLNCINSLSGESAQKLKKLYGLRCEKHEFRKNDMIDCHYEIIRLRDIKCPSDYDILAINPGERRKALYEEQSCILSIVNKYCSTKAFHYLSTNYDQFVNYLTIKPENDYCESVYSDINTHKCFYVRGVAEDDYARTHEYFYVLKENNETLLKSSKLCKKVRDCGNDKCNTNSPAKQVEQCNELAGYETDFYECIIKYGYIRPVSIDGCSGNNTMECIRTTMLEKCGEESVIEFESNYKWFNKNEYDNKYRRMNVSSNNIDISLQEMVITADAAIGKCGPIVDKLVNYLIRESTEDYKKQRKITDEACRKVMQCYESFNTEESQKLFETYRVICENIELYSNSLFYCFNDFYMIERDNGKNIENSDFFSRNLTIRKQEFLFKKPYVMNYAKKHCSETGVENLNSKYEHFVNLITTKPEGNDCKSHFSQIDNHQCTDLIHYTMEDVERQEMNSTLAKEVVEERRLTKKCIGEDDCYAKQTEQILSWCESVKSKGVYFYTCLDELRAQKTDYSDHHCVNTTAIEASTSAESFLKKNFKTNRDCLKIIMLEKCGSDAIRSFNDNFENVLKSGSKQTEDYDYD
;
A
#
# COMPACT_ATOMS: atom_id res chain seq x y z
N MET A 1 47.78 27.59 43.32
CA MET A 1 48.54 28.22 42.23
C MET A 1 48.49 27.32 41.00
N ILE A 2 47.36 27.35 40.29
CA ILE A 2 47.23 27.13 38.84
C ILE A 2 46.10 28.08 38.44
N ILE A 3 46.41 29.00 37.53
CA ILE A 3 45.52 30.07 37.09
C ILE A 3 44.63 29.55 35.98
N THR A 4 43.34 29.83 36.15
CA THR A 4 42.20 29.76 35.24
C THR A 4 42.37 30.64 34.00
N PHE A 5 41.86 30.19 32.85
CA PHE A 5 41.14 31.05 31.91
C PHE A 5 39.97 30.29 31.27
N SER A 6 38.79 30.85 31.44
CA SER A 6 37.45 30.44 31.00
C SER A 6 37.23 30.72 29.50
N TYR A 7 36.21 30.09 28.88
CA TYR A 7 35.10 30.81 28.21
C TYR A 7 33.88 29.88 27.97
N PHE A 8 32.82 30.15 28.74
CA PHE A 8 31.38 30.22 28.41
C PHE A 8 30.55 29.02 27.88
N LEU A 9 29.56 28.67 28.74
CA LEU A 9 28.24 28.13 28.42
C LEU A 9 27.44 29.03 27.45
N PHE A 10 26.74 28.39 26.50
CA PHE A 10 25.32 28.54 26.13
C PHE A 10 25.00 27.28 25.29
N GLY A 11 24.06 26.38 25.60
CA GLY A 11 22.74 26.61 26.17
C GLY A 11 21.70 26.69 25.06
N PHE A 12 21.49 25.62 24.29
CA PHE A 12 20.23 25.33 23.58
C PHE A 12 20.03 23.82 23.46
N ILE A 13 19.58 23.23 24.57
CA ILE A 13 18.58 22.16 24.48
C ILE A 13 17.30 22.90 24.12
N LEU A 14 16.81 22.78 22.89
CA LEU A 14 15.43 23.16 22.59
C LEU A 14 14.54 21.95 22.90
N PRO A 15 13.65 22.07 23.90
CA PRO A 15 12.52 21.18 24.05
C PRO A 15 11.37 21.68 23.16
N PHE A 16 10.34 20.85 23.05
CA PHE A 16 9.02 21.14 22.47
C PHE A 16 8.95 21.07 20.93
N SER A 17 8.36 20.03 20.34
CA SER A 17 6.90 19.81 20.30
C SER A 17 6.13 21.11 20.09
N ASN A 18 6.30 21.74 18.94
CA ASN A 18 5.32 22.64 18.35
C ASN A 18 4.72 21.97 17.09
N VAL A 19 4.09 20.82 17.29
CA VAL A 19 2.85 20.57 16.56
C VAL A 19 1.87 21.51 17.23
N TYR A 20 1.24 22.39 16.47
CA TYR A 20 0.15 23.23 16.98
C TYR A 20 -0.81 22.37 17.79
N SER A 21 -0.72 22.46 19.11
CA SER A 21 -1.83 22.12 19.98
C SER A 21 -2.86 23.21 19.75
N VAL A 22 -3.68 23.06 18.69
CA VAL A 22 -5.01 23.64 18.74
C VAL A 22 -5.60 23.09 20.02
N SER A 23 -5.82 23.97 20.99
CA SER A 23 -6.36 23.60 22.28
C SER A 23 -7.63 22.78 22.02
N ILE A 24 -7.61 21.49 22.40
CA ILE A 24 -8.71 20.52 22.18
C ILE A 24 -10.05 21.08 22.71
N SER A 25 -9.99 22.06 23.61
CA SER A 25 -11.12 22.84 24.13
C SER A 25 -11.87 23.72 23.12
N ASN A 26 -11.33 23.96 21.91
CA ASN A 26 -11.94 24.85 20.91
C ASN A 26 -12.65 24.13 19.74
N LEU A 27 -12.68 22.79 19.73
CA LEU A 27 -13.24 21.98 18.62
C LEU A 27 -14.58 21.29 18.97
N THR A 28 -15.18 21.64 20.11
CA THR A 28 -16.49 21.09 20.52
C THR A 28 -17.61 22.06 20.20
N SER A 29 -18.61 21.62 19.43
CA SER A 29 -19.82 22.41 19.18
C SER A 29 -20.75 22.41 20.40
N ASN A 30 -21.31 23.58 20.73
CA ASN A 30 -22.37 23.73 21.73
C ASN A 30 -23.78 23.69 21.12
N SER A 31 -23.91 23.50 19.80
CA SER A 31 -25.19 23.35 19.13
C SER A 31 -25.74 21.94 19.38
N SER A 32 -27.04 21.82 19.68
CA SER A 32 -27.71 20.52 19.76
C SER A 32 -27.90 19.84 18.40
N GLU A 33 -27.65 20.57 17.31
CA GLU A 33 -27.79 20.08 15.93
C GLU A 33 -26.49 19.45 15.40
N LEU A 34 -25.35 19.96 15.87
CA LEU A 34 -24.02 19.48 15.54
C LEU A 34 -23.52 18.54 16.63
N GLY A 35 -22.75 17.53 16.24
CA GLY A 35 -22.10 16.62 17.17
C GLY A 35 -20.96 17.32 17.89
N LYS A 36 -20.78 17.00 19.18
CA LYS A 36 -19.68 17.57 19.98
C LYS A 36 -18.30 17.20 19.48
N CYS A 37 -18.18 16.12 18.69
CA CYS A 37 -16.92 15.61 18.16
C CYS A 37 -16.80 15.77 16.63
N ASP A 38 -17.73 16.46 15.96
CA ASP A 38 -17.80 16.49 14.48
C ASP A 38 -16.51 17.03 13.83
N PHE A 39 -15.91 18.06 14.41
CA PHE A 39 -14.64 18.62 13.92
C PHE A 39 -13.46 17.66 14.09
N LEU A 40 -13.39 16.94 15.22
CA LEU A 40 -12.36 15.90 15.41
C LEU A 40 -12.56 14.73 14.45
N ILE A 41 -13.81 14.38 14.15
CA ILE A 41 -14.12 13.34 13.18
C ILE A 41 -13.73 13.79 11.77
N SER A 42 -13.96 15.06 11.39
CA SER A 42 -13.50 15.57 10.10
C SER A 42 -11.98 15.57 9.97
N GLU A 43 -11.25 15.92 11.04
CA GLU A 43 -9.78 15.79 11.07
C GLU A 43 -9.34 14.35 10.87
N TYR A 44 -9.97 13.40 11.56
CA TYR A 44 -9.68 11.98 11.41
C TYR A 44 -9.98 11.46 10.00
N ILE A 45 -11.10 11.83 9.40
CA ILE A 45 -11.45 11.47 8.02
C ILE A 45 -10.40 11.99 7.03
N ASN A 46 -9.91 13.21 7.25
CA ASN A 46 -8.88 13.80 6.40
C ASN A 46 -7.57 12.98 6.45
N GLU A 47 -7.18 12.49 7.63
CA GLU A 47 -6.00 11.60 7.75
C GLU A 47 -6.24 10.20 7.14
N LEU A 48 -7.48 9.68 7.19
CA LEU A 48 -7.83 8.40 6.56
C LEU A 48 -7.72 8.47 5.04
N GLU A 49 -8.04 9.62 4.46
CA GLU A 49 -7.94 9.89 3.03
C GLU A 49 -6.48 9.83 2.55
N GLU A 50 -5.56 10.46 3.28
CA GLU A 50 -4.14 10.46 2.94
C GLU A 50 -3.50 9.08 3.12
N SER A 51 -3.72 8.46 4.28
CA SER A 51 -3.27 7.09 4.55
C SER A 51 -3.92 6.55 5.81
N ALA A 52 -4.78 5.55 5.63
CA ALA A 52 -5.34 4.75 6.72
C ALA A 52 -4.28 4.02 7.59
N TYR A 53 -2.99 4.07 7.21
CA TYR A 53 -1.88 3.43 7.90
C TYR A 53 -0.99 4.42 8.66
N SER A 54 -1.27 5.73 8.58
CA SER A 54 -0.38 6.75 9.13
C SER A 54 -0.43 6.83 10.66
N SER A 55 0.69 7.24 11.26
CA SER A 55 0.74 7.57 12.69
C SER A 55 -0.25 8.67 13.06
N ASN A 56 -0.57 9.57 12.12
CA ASN A 56 -1.52 10.66 12.31
C ASN A 56 -2.96 10.14 12.36
N ALA A 57 -3.36 9.22 11.47
CA ALA A 57 -4.67 8.57 11.52
C ALA A 57 -4.90 7.86 12.86
N ALA A 58 -3.88 7.18 13.39
CA ALA A 58 -3.96 6.57 14.72
C ALA A 58 -4.08 7.61 15.85
N LEU A 59 -3.41 8.76 15.73
CA LEU A 59 -3.48 9.85 16.71
C LEU A 59 -4.85 10.54 16.70
N THR A 60 -5.33 10.93 15.52
CA THR A 60 -6.63 11.60 15.36
C THR A 60 -7.78 10.66 15.75
N CYS A 61 -7.68 9.36 15.45
CA CYS A 61 -8.63 8.37 15.97
C CYS A 61 -8.69 8.39 17.50
N LYS A 62 -7.55 8.42 18.19
CA LYS A 62 -7.51 8.51 19.67
C LYS A 62 -8.15 9.78 20.19
N ASN A 63 -7.95 10.91 19.51
CA ASN A 63 -8.60 12.17 19.87
C ASN A 63 -10.13 12.07 19.75
N VAL A 64 -10.62 11.47 18.66
CA VAL A 64 -12.06 11.20 18.47
C VAL A 64 -12.59 10.28 19.56
N LEU A 65 -11.91 9.16 19.84
CA LEU A 65 -12.31 8.22 20.88
C LEU A 65 -12.36 8.88 22.28
N ASN A 66 -11.37 9.73 22.60
CA ASN A 66 -11.37 10.50 23.84
C ASN A 66 -12.55 11.48 23.93
N CYS A 67 -12.90 12.14 22.83
CA CYS A 67 -14.08 12.99 22.77
C CYS A 67 -15.36 12.19 22.98
N ILE A 68 -15.55 11.08 22.25
CA ILE A 68 -16.71 10.20 22.38
C ILE A 68 -16.83 9.61 23.79
N ASN A 69 -15.70 9.28 24.44
CA ASN A 69 -15.66 8.80 25.82
C ASN A 69 -16.22 9.79 26.84
N SER A 70 -16.18 11.09 26.56
CA SER A 70 -16.76 12.13 27.41
C SER A 70 -18.28 12.28 27.23
N LEU A 71 -18.84 11.66 26.18
CA LEU A 71 -20.25 11.73 25.86
C LEU A 71 -21.06 10.69 26.64
N SER A 72 -22.34 10.97 26.82
CA SER A 72 -23.32 10.06 27.44
C SER A 72 -24.46 9.78 26.47
N GLY A 73 -25.13 8.64 26.63
CA GLY A 73 -26.22 8.19 25.77
C GLY A 73 -25.93 6.86 25.07
N GLU A 74 -26.98 6.20 24.58
CA GLU A 74 -26.89 4.89 23.93
C GLU A 74 -26.05 4.96 22.64
N SER A 75 -26.29 5.97 21.81
CA SER A 75 -25.58 6.15 20.55
C SER A 75 -24.09 6.42 20.81
N ALA A 76 -23.75 7.20 21.85
CA ALA A 76 -22.36 7.49 22.22
C ALA A 76 -21.64 6.23 22.70
N GLN A 77 -22.32 5.35 23.44
CA GLN A 77 -21.78 4.04 23.83
C GLN A 77 -21.52 3.13 22.62
N LYS A 78 -22.42 3.14 21.64
CA LYS A 78 -22.25 2.43 20.36
C LYS A 78 -21.02 2.93 19.61
N LEU A 79 -20.89 4.25 19.43
CA LEU A 79 -19.71 4.87 18.82
C LEU A 79 -18.42 4.60 19.60
N LYS A 80 -18.46 4.63 20.93
CA LYS A 80 -17.31 4.29 21.78
C LYS A 80 -16.79 2.89 21.50
N LYS A 81 -17.69 1.90 21.40
CA LYS A 81 -17.31 0.52 21.05
C LYS A 81 -16.70 0.47 19.65
N LEU A 82 -17.32 1.16 18.69
CA LEU A 82 -16.91 1.16 17.28
C LEU A 82 -15.53 1.81 17.08
N TYR A 83 -15.34 3.03 17.59
CA TYR A 83 -14.05 3.73 17.52
C TYR A 83 -12.97 3.06 18.36
N GLY A 84 -13.32 2.36 19.45
CA GLY A 84 -12.40 1.51 20.18
C GLY A 84 -11.74 0.46 19.27
N LEU A 85 -12.56 -0.28 18.51
CA LEU A 85 -12.08 -1.28 17.55
C LEU A 85 -11.27 -0.65 16.40
N ARG A 86 -11.74 0.46 15.82
CA ARG A 86 -11.05 1.17 14.73
C ARG A 86 -9.69 1.71 15.14
N CYS A 87 -9.59 2.37 16.31
CA CYS A 87 -8.32 2.93 16.76
C CYS A 87 -7.31 1.84 17.14
N GLU A 88 -7.80 0.70 17.65
CA GLU A 88 -6.96 -0.48 17.90
C GLU A 88 -6.42 -1.07 16.59
N LYS A 89 -7.25 -1.13 15.54
CA LYS A 89 -6.84 -1.50 14.18
C LYS A 89 -5.75 -0.58 13.62
N HIS A 90 -5.90 0.74 13.77
CA HIS A 90 -4.88 1.71 13.37
C HIS A 90 -3.58 1.58 14.16
N GLU A 91 -3.68 1.32 15.47
CA GLU A 91 -2.52 1.08 16.31
C GLU A 91 -1.76 -0.19 15.89
N PHE A 92 -2.46 -1.24 15.47
CA PHE A 92 -1.85 -2.46 14.93
C PHE A 92 -1.14 -2.18 13.61
N ARG A 93 -1.85 -1.52 12.67
CA ARG A 93 -1.38 -1.19 11.32
C ARG A 93 -0.17 -0.26 11.29
N LYS A 94 -0.17 0.83 12.08
CA LYS A 94 0.96 1.80 12.11
C LYS A 94 2.29 1.20 12.61
N ASN A 95 2.23 0.04 13.25
CA ASN A 95 3.38 -0.71 13.75
C ASN A 95 3.78 -1.86 12.81
N ASP A 96 3.34 -1.82 11.54
CA ASP A 96 3.66 -2.79 10.48
C ASP A 96 3.25 -4.23 10.82
N MET A 97 2.24 -4.40 11.70
CA MET A 97 1.89 -5.71 12.22
C MET A 97 1.09 -6.58 11.25
N ILE A 98 0.43 -6.01 10.23
CA ILE A 98 -0.23 -6.79 9.18
C ILE A 98 0.83 -7.53 8.34
N ASP A 99 1.83 -6.81 7.82
CA ASP A 99 2.93 -7.40 7.06
C ASP A 99 3.74 -8.38 7.92
N CYS A 100 4.01 -7.99 9.17
CA CYS A 100 4.71 -8.88 10.08
C CYS A 100 3.90 -10.15 10.39
N HIS A 101 2.58 -10.06 10.50
CA HIS A 101 1.72 -11.22 10.69
C HIS A 101 1.81 -12.21 9.52
N TYR A 102 1.91 -11.71 8.28
CA TYR A 102 2.17 -12.55 7.12
C TYR A 102 3.50 -13.29 7.20
N GLU A 103 4.58 -12.60 7.58
CA GLU A 103 5.89 -13.24 7.77
C GLU A 103 5.88 -14.30 8.88
N ILE A 104 5.12 -14.06 9.96
CA ILE A 104 4.88 -15.08 11.00
C ILE A 104 4.21 -16.30 10.38
N ILE A 105 3.08 -16.15 9.66
CA ILE A 105 2.37 -17.29 9.05
C ILE A 105 3.30 -18.06 8.11
N ARG A 106 4.02 -17.34 7.23
CA ARG A 106 4.85 -17.94 6.19
C ARG A 106 6.05 -18.71 6.73
N LEU A 107 6.74 -18.17 7.74
CA LEU A 107 8.01 -18.71 8.21
C LEU A 107 7.87 -19.66 9.40
N ARG A 108 6.73 -19.63 10.09
CA ARG A 108 6.50 -20.42 11.31
C ARG A 108 6.60 -21.91 11.03
N ASP A 109 5.95 -22.43 10.00
CA ASP A 109 5.97 -23.88 9.73
C ASP A 109 7.37 -24.41 9.38
N ILE A 110 8.26 -23.53 8.92
CA ILE A 110 9.66 -23.87 8.59
C ILE A 110 10.56 -23.76 9.84
N LYS A 111 10.31 -22.80 10.72
CA LYS A 111 11.25 -22.39 11.79
C LYS A 111 10.80 -22.73 13.20
N CYS A 112 9.51 -22.97 13.37
CA CYS A 112 8.88 -23.36 14.63
C CYS A 112 8.17 -24.72 14.44
N PRO A 113 8.90 -25.80 14.08
CA PRO A 113 8.28 -27.12 13.98
C PRO A 113 7.73 -27.51 15.35
N SER A 114 6.42 -27.66 15.41
CA SER A 114 5.64 -27.95 16.60
C SER A 114 4.55 -28.94 16.22
N ASP A 115 4.18 -29.82 17.15
CA ASP A 115 3.08 -30.78 16.98
C ASP A 115 1.70 -30.10 16.95
N TYR A 116 1.64 -28.79 17.22
CA TYR A 116 0.40 -28.02 17.24
C TYR A 116 0.16 -27.25 15.94
N ASP A 117 -1.08 -27.27 15.45
CA ASP A 117 -1.51 -26.48 14.30
C ASP A 117 -2.03 -25.11 14.79
N ILE A 118 -1.29 -24.01 14.56
CA ILE A 118 -1.79 -22.65 14.88
C ILE A 118 -2.91 -22.18 13.94
N LEU A 119 -3.19 -22.92 12.87
CA LEU A 119 -4.37 -22.78 12.03
C LEU A 119 -5.49 -23.73 12.46
N ALA A 120 -5.31 -24.47 13.57
CA ALA A 120 -6.33 -25.34 14.13
C ALA A 120 -7.64 -24.58 14.31
N ILE A 121 -8.72 -25.28 14.00
CA ILE A 121 -10.08 -24.74 14.04
C ILE A 121 -10.50 -24.46 15.49
N ASN A 122 -9.93 -25.16 16.49
CA ASN A 122 -10.24 -24.97 17.91
C ASN A 122 -9.50 -23.74 18.49
N PRO A 123 -10.23 -22.67 18.91
CA PRO A 123 -9.61 -21.46 19.44
C PRO A 123 -8.78 -21.70 20.71
N GLY A 124 -9.15 -22.68 21.54
CA GLY A 124 -8.43 -23.00 22.78
C GLY A 124 -7.07 -23.65 22.54
N GLU A 125 -7.01 -24.63 21.63
CA GLU A 125 -5.77 -25.28 21.21
C GLU A 125 -4.85 -24.29 20.49
N ARG A 126 -5.42 -23.47 19.60
CA ARG A 126 -4.71 -22.39 18.92
C ARG A 126 -4.08 -21.41 19.90
N ARG A 127 -4.81 -21.01 20.93
CA ARG A 127 -4.30 -20.10 21.98
C ARG A 127 -3.13 -20.71 22.73
N LYS A 128 -3.24 -21.98 23.12
CA LYS A 128 -2.16 -22.70 23.82
C LYS A 128 -0.90 -22.77 22.96
N ALA A 129 -1.04 -23.14 21.68
CA ALA A 129 0.07 -23.23 20.74
C ALA A 129 0.81 -21.90 20.57
N LEU A 130 0.08 -20.77 20.45
CA LEU A 130 0.68 -19.45 20.33
C LEU A 130 1.55 -19.09 21.54
N TYR A 131 1.12 -19.43 22.77
CA TYR A 131 1.93 -19.18 23.96
C TYR A 131 3.14 -20.11 24.08
N GLU A 132 3.00 -21.39 23.73
CA GLU A 132 4.13 -22.33 23.73
C GLU A 132 5.21 -21.93 22.72
N GLU A 133 4.80 -21.34 21.59
CA GLU A 133 5.69 -20.91 20.50
C GLU A 133 6.12 -19.45 20.59
N GLN A 134 5.80 -18.75 21.68
CA GLN A 134 6.05 -17.31 21.81
C GLN A 134 7.52 -16.93 21.53
N SER A 135 8.47 -17.70 22.06
CA SER A 135 9.90 -17.46 21.84
C SER A 135 10.29 -17.58 20.37
N CYS A 136 9.72 -18.57 19.67
CA CYS A 136 9.99 -18.78 18.25
C CYS A 136 9.34 -17.68 17.39
N ILE A 137 8.08 -17.32 17.66
CA ILE A 137 7.38 -16.23 16.98
C ILE A 137 8.14 -14.91 17.15
N LEU A 138 8.57 -14.57 18.36
CA LEU A 138 9.36 -13.36 18.61
C LEU A 138 10.72 -13.40 17.88
N SER A 139 11.32 -14.57 17.70
CA SER A 139 12.56 -14.71 16.92
C SER A 139 12.36 -14.45 15.43
N ILE A 140 11.22 -14.88 14.86
CA ILE A 140 10.85 -14.57 13.47
C ILE A 140 10.66 -13.07 13.34
N VAL A 141 9.88 -12.46 14.24
CA VAL A 141 9.59 -11.03 14.18
C VAL A 141 10.85 -10.18 14.30
N ASN A 142 11.76 -10.51 15.23
CA ASN A 142 13.02 -9.79 15.38
C ASN A 142 13.90 -9.82 14.13
N LYS A 143 13.80 -10.89 13.32
CA LYS A 143 14.68 -11.10 12.17
C LYS A 143 14.06 -10.66 10.84
N TYR A 144 12.73 -10.73 10.71
CA TYR A 144 12.03 -10.57 9.43
C TYR A 144 11.02 -9.42 9.41
N CYS A 145 10.69 -8.83 10.55
CA CYS A 145 9.78 -7.68 10.63
C CYS A 145 10.54 -6.38 10.96
N SER A 146 9.83 -5.26 10.89
CA SER A 146 10.37 -3.96 11.29
C SER A 146 10.65 -3.90 12.79
N THR A 147 11.60 -3.04 13.20
CA THR A 147 11.90 -2.80 14.62
C THR A 147 10.66 -2.35 15.41
N LYS A 148 9.75 -1.60 14.75
CA LYS A 148 8.49 -1.16 15.36
C LYS A 148 7.56 -2.34 15.62
N ALA A 149 7.40 -3.23 14.65
CA ALA A 149 6.60 -4.45 14.80
C ALA A 149 7.14 -5.32 15.93
N PHE A 150 8.46 -5.52 16.00
CA PHE A 150 9.09 -6.28 17.08
C PHE A 150 8.84 -5.66 18.45
N HIS A 151 9.05 -4.35 18.60
CA HIS A 151 8.79 -3.66 19.86
C HIS A 151 7.31 -3.73 20.27
N TYR A 152 6.40 -3.51 19.31
CA TYR A 152 4.96 -3.60 19.56
C TYR A 152 4.56 -5.00 20.00
N LEU A 153 4.95 -6.03 19.26
CA LEU A 153 4.57 -7.42 19.55
C LEU A 153 5.16 -7.92 20.86
N SER A 154 6.43 -7.62 21.14
CA SER A 154 7.08 -8.03 22.41
C SER A 154 6.39 -7.41 23.63
N THR A 155 5.86 -6.20 23.50
CA THR A 155 5.13 -5.51 24.57
C THR A 155 3.66 -5.94 24.66
N ASN A 156 3.03 -6.28 23.54
CA ASN A 156 1.58 -6.51 23.42
C ASN A 156 1.24 -7.96 23.01
N TYR A 157 2.08 -8.93 23.39
CA TYR A 157 1.95 -10.31 22.91
C TYR A 157 0.60 -10.95 23.29
N ASP A 158 0.13 -10.74 24.52
CA ASP A 158 -1.18 -11.23 24.97
C ASP A 158 -2.32 -10.69 24.10
N GLN A 159 -2.25 -9.40 23.73
CA GLN A 159 -3.26 -8.77 22.89
C GLN A 159 -3.20 -9.30 21.46
N PHE A 160 -2.00 -9.55 20.93
CA PHE A 160 -1.82 -10.24 19.65
C PHE A 160 -2.45 -11.63 19.66
N VAL A 161 -2.24 -12.42 20.72
CA VAL A 161 -2.89 -13.73 20.87
C VAL A 161 -4.42 -13.58 20.93
N ASN A 162 -4.94 -12.56 21.61
CA ASN A 162 -6.38 -12.27 21.62
C ASN A 162 -6.92 -11.99 20.21
N TYR A 163 -6.24 -11.16 19.41
CA TYR A 163 -6.63 -10.88 18.03
C TYR A 163 -6.69 -12.12 17.14
N LEU A 164 -5.94 -13.17 17.47
CA LEU A 164 -5.94 -14.42 16.69
C LEU A 164 -6.96 -15.44 17.20
N THR A 165 -7.45 -15.32 18.44
CA THR A 165 -8.17 -16.40 19.12
C THR A 165 -9.56 -16.00 19.63
N ILE A 166 -9.84 -14.71 19.79
CA ILE A 166 -11.09 -14.20 20.37
C ILE A 166 -11.82 -13.38 19.31
N LYS A 167 -12.92 -13.94 18.78
CA LYS A 167 -13.83 -13.19 17.90
C LYS A 167 -14.63 -12.20 18.76
N PRO A 168 -14.56 -10.88 18.48
CA PRO A 168 -15.34 -9.90 19.25
C PRO A 168 -16.84 -10.11 19.09
N GLU A 169 -17.61 -9.95 20.17
CA GLU A 169 -19.07 -9.95 20.09
C GLU A 169 -19.58 -8.74 19.32
N ASN A 170 -20.46 -8.98 18.34
CA ASN A 170 -20.95 -7.94 17.43
C ASN A 170 -19.79 -7.21 16.74
N ASP A 171 -18.83 -7.95 16.20
CA ASP A 171 -17.81 -7.40 15.32
C ASP A 171 -18.48 -6.96 14.01
N TYR A 172 -18.62 -5.66 13.82
CA TYR A 172 -19.13 -5.05 12.59
C TYR A 172 -18.04 -4.94 11.52
N CYS A 173 -17.09 -5.88 11.53
CA CYS A 173 -15.91 -5.93 10.66
C CYS A 173 -14.90 -4.80 10.87
N GLU A 174 -14.88 -4.22 12.07
CA GLU A 174 -14.03 -3.09 12.42
C GLU A 174 -12.84 -3.49 13.32
N SER A 175 -12.81 -4.75 13.80
CA SER A 175 -11.75 -5.23 14.68
C SER A 175 -10.49 -5.69 13.95
N VAL A 176 -9.37 -5.75 14.69
CA VAL A 176 -8.13 -6.40 14.24
C VAL A 176 -8.34 -7.87 13.90
N TYR A 177 -9.20 -8.57 14.66
CA TYR A 177 -9.54 -9.98 14.39
C TYR A 177 -10.14 -10.15 12.98
N SER A 178 -11.12 -9.30 12.63
CA SER A 178 -11.73 -9.32 11.30
C SER A 178 -10.71 -8.99 10.21
N ASP A 179 -9.86 -7.98 10.44
CA ASP A 179 -8.82 -7.59 9.49
C ASP A 179 -7.85 -8.76 9.21
N ILE A 180 -7.33 -9.40 10.26
CA ILE A 180 -6.43 -10.56 10.14
C ILE A 180 -7.12 -11.73 9.43
N ASN A 181 -8.39 -12.00 9.74
CA ASN A 181 -9.14 -13.08 9.08
C ASN A 181 -9.32 -12.82 7.59
N THR A 182 -9.62 -11.59 7.17
CA THR A 182 -9.71 -11.22 5.75
C THR A 182 -8.39 -11.47 5.03
N HIS A 183 -7.26 -11.06 5.61
CA HIS A 183 -5.92 -11.31 5.06
C HIS A 183 -5.60 -12.82 4.98
N LYS A 184 -5.94 -13.58 6.03
CA LYS A 184 -5.82 -15.05 6.02
C LYS A 184 -6.65 -15.68 4.90
N CYS A 185 -7.87 -15.21 4.69
CA CYS A 185 -8.75 -15.71 3.63
C CYS A 185 -8.23 -15.39 2.24
N PHE A 186 -7.62 -14.22 2.05
CA PHE A 186 -6.91 -13.89 0.82
C PHE A 186 -5.76 -14.87 0.52
N TYR A 187 -4.95 -15.19 1.53
CA TYR A 187 -3.89 -16.20 1.39
C TYR A 187 -4.44 -17.60 1.07
N VAL A 188 -5.44 -18.06 1.82
CA VAL A 188 -6.10 -19.37 1.59
C VAL A 188 -6.64 -19.46 0.16
N ARG A 189 -7.17 -18.37 -0.37
CA ARG A 189 -7.65 -18.28 -1.75
C ARG A 189 -6.52 -18.51 -2.76
N GLY A 190 -5.41 -17.79 -2.62
CA GLY A 190 -4.27 -17.94 -3.53
C GLY A 190 -3.71 -19.37 -3.51
N VAL A 191 -3.57 -19.95 -2.32
CA VAL A 191 -3.13 -21.35 -2.18
C VAL A 191 -4.13 -22.32 -2.84
N ALA A 192 -5.44 -22.07 -2.71
CA ALA A 192 -6.48 -22.89 -3.34
C ALA A 192 -6.47 -22.79 -4.87
N GLU A 193 -6.21 -21.61 -5.43
CA GLU A 193 -6.08 -21.43 -6.87
C GLU A 193 -4.87 -22.19 -7.42
N ASP A 194 -3.72 -22.10 -6.75
CA ASP A 194 -2.51 -22.83 -7.13
C ASP A 194 -2.70 -24.35 -6.98
N ASP A 195 -3.36 -24.78 -5.90
CA ASP A 195 -3.62 -26.19 -5.63
C ASP A 195 -4.59 -26.80 -6.63
N TYR A 196 -5.65 -26.06 -6.99
CA TYR A 196 -6.57 -26.47 -8.04
C TYR A 196 -5.84 -26.57 -9.39
N ALA A 197 -5.00 -25.60 -9.76
CA ALA A 197 -4.24 -25.64 -11.00
C ALA A 197 -3.32 -26.88 -11.07
N ARG A 198 -2.57 -27.16 -9.99
CA ARG A 198 -1.71 -28.35 -9.90
C ARG A 198 -2.52 -29.65 -9.93
N THR A 199 -3.58 -29.74 -9.14
CA THR A 199 -4.42 -30.94 -9.02
C THR A 199 -5.13 -31.23 -10.32
N HIS A 200 -5.65 -30.20 -11.00
CA HIS A 200 -6.26 -30.34 -12.31
C HIS A 200 -5.25 -30.83 -13.35
N GLU A 201 -4.02 -30.33 -13.36
CA GLU A 201 -2.97 -30.79 -14.28
C GLU A 201 -2.53 -32.24 -13.99
N TYR A 202 -2.34 -32.59 -12.71
CA TYR A 202 -1.94 -33.93 -12.29
C TYR A 202 -3.00 -35.00 -12.51
N PHE A 203 -4.27 -34.72 -12.21
CA PHE A 203 -5.37 -35.68 -12.42
C PHE A 203 -5.64 -35.94 -13.91
N TYR A 204 -5.39 -34.96 -14.78
CA TYR A 204 -5.49 -35.15 -16.23
C TYR A 204 -4.39 -36.03 -16.82
N VAL A 205 -3.21 -36.07 -16.18
CA VAL A 205 -2.01 -36.71 -16.76
C VAL A 205 -1.69 -38.07 -16.12
N LEU A 206 -1.90 -38.26 -14.82
CA LEU A 206 -1.28 -39.39 -14.09
C LEU A 206 -2.24 -40.39 -13.43
N LYS A 207 -3.55 -40.12 -13.34
CA LYS A 207 -4.55 -41.02 -12.71
C LYS A 207 -4.09 -41.62 -11.35
N GLU A 208 -3.41 -40.86 -10.48
CA GLU A 208 -2.98 -41.36 -9.16
C GLU A 208 -3.07 -40.34 -8.00
N ASN A 209 -3.33 -40.95 -6.82
CA ASN A 209 -3.21 -40.54 -5.41
C ASN A 209 -4.33 -39.78 -4.68
N ASN A 210 -4.96 -40.54 -3.77
CA ASN A 210 -5.94 -40.14 -2.73
C ASN A 210 -5.40 -39.07 -1.75
N GLU A 211 -4.08 -38.99 -1.57
CA GLU A 211 -3.45 -38.05 -0.63
C GLU A 211 -3.46 -36.59 -1.12
N THR A 212 -3.33 -36.36 -2.43
CA THR A 212 -3.44 -35.01 -3.04
C THR A 212 -4.87 -34.49 -2.90
N LEU A 213 -5.84 -35.36 -3.18
CA LEU A 213 -7.28 -35.07 -3.05
C LEU A 213 -7.66 -34.68 -1.61
N LEU A 214 -7.19 -35.44 -0.62
CA LEU A 214 -7.42 -35.18 0.80
C LEU A 214 -6.81 -33.83 1.25
N LYS A 215 -5.65 -33.43 0.71
CA LYS A 215 -5.05 -32.11 0.95
C LYS A 215 -5.91 -30.99 0.36
N SER A 216 -6.40 -31.17 -0.87
CA SER A 216 -7.30 -30.23 -1.52
C SER A 216 -8.64 -30.10 -0.78
N SER A 217 -9.19 -31.18 -0.24
CA SER A 217 -10.45 -31.16 0.53
C SER A 217 -10.36 -30.38 1.84
N LYS A 218 -9.26 -30.54 2.59
CA LYS A 218 -8.99 -29.73 3.78
C LYS A 218 -8.86 -28.24 3.44
N LEU A 219 -8.22 -27.92 2.32
CA LEU A 219 -8.09 -26.54 1.83
C LEU A 219 -9.46 -25.98 1.42
N CYS A 220 -10.29 -26.79 0.77
CA CYS A 220 -11.64 -26.41 0.37
C CYS A 220 -12.59 -26.12 1.53
N LYS A 221 -12.45 -26.82 2.64
CA LYS A 221 -13.15 -26.44 3.88
C LYS A 221 -12.77 -25.03 4.32
N LYS A 222 -11.47 -24.68 4.32
CA LYS A 222 -10.99 -23.33 4.68
C LYS A 222 -11.53 -22.26 3.71
N VAL A 223 -11.59 -22.56 2.41
CA VAL A 223 -12.19 -21.67 1.39
C VAL A 223 -13.67 -21.40 1.66
N ARG A 224 -14.44 -22.45 1.98
CA ARG A 224 -15.87 -22.31 2.34
C ARG A 224 -16.07 -21.53 3.63
N ASP A 225 -15.25 -21.79 4.65
CA ASP A 225 -15.28 -21.03 5.91
C ASP A 225 -15.03 -19.53 5.65
N CYS A 226 -14.08 -19.21 4.77
CA CYS A 226 -13.82 -17.84 4.31
C CYS A 226 -14.99 -17.22 3.52
N GLY A 227 -15.73 -18.01 2.74
CA GLY A 227 -16.92 -17.55 2.04
C GLY A 227 -18.12 -17.29 2.97
N ASN A 228 -18.14 -17.94 4.13
CA ASN A 228 -19.20 -17.77 5.13
C ASN A 228 -18.91 -16.64 6.14
N ASP A 229 -17.68 -16.12 6.20
CA ASP A 229 -17.36 -14.98 7.05
C ASP A 229 -17.90 -13.69 6.44
N LYS A 230 -18.87 -13.07 7.13
CA LYS A 230 -19.53 -11.82 6.70
C LYS A 230 -18.57 -10.63 6.60
N CYS A 231 -17.41 -10.70 7.27
CA CYS A 231 -16.39 -9.65 7.22
C CYS A 231 -15.38 -9.83 6.09
N ASN A 232 -15.43 -10.97 5.40
CA ASN A 232 -14.65 -11.18 4.19
C ASN A 232 -15.38 -10.55 2.99
N THR A 233 -14.98 -9.33 2.64
CA THR A 233 -15.56 -8.55 1.53
C THR A 233 -15.13 -9.06 0.15
N ASN A 234 -14.13 -9.95 0.10
CA ASN A 234 -13.65 -10.59 -1.12
C ASN A 234 -14.26 -11.97 -1.24
N SER A 235 -15.17 -12.14 -2.18
CA SER A 235 -15.95 -13.37 -2.30
C SER A 235 -15.09 -14.47 -2.90
N PRO A 236 -14.85 -15.59 -2.19
CA PRO A 236 -14.14 -16.72 -2.76
C PRO A 236 -15.04 -17.55 -3.69
N ALA A 237 -16.11 -16.99 -4.26
CA ALA A 237 -17.14 -17.74 -5.01
C ALA A 237 -16.53 -18.63 -6.11
N LYS A 238 -15.53 -18.13 -6.83
CA LYS A 238 -14.78 -18.91 -7.84
C LYS A 238 -14.09 -20.12 -7.22
N GLN A 239 -13.40 -19.93 -6.11
CA GLN A 239 -12.67 -21.00 -5.42
C GLN A 239 -13.63 -21.95 -4.69
N VAL A 240 -14.79 -21.47 -4.24
CA VAL A 240 -15.88 -22.31 -3.73
C VAL A 240 -16.43 -23.19 -4.84
N GLU A 241 -16.63 -22.66 -6.05
CA GLU A 241 -17.03 -23.46 -7.21
C GLU A 241 -15.97 -24.53 -7.52
N GLN A 242 -14.69 -24.15 -7.64
CA GLN A 242 -13.56 -25.09 -7.81
C GLN A 242 -13.50 -26.16 -6.72
N CYS A 243 -13.82 -25.79 -5.48
CA CYS A 243 -13.88 -26.72 -4.37
C CYS A 243 -15.08 -27.66 -4.39
N ASN A 244 -16.18 -27.24 -4.99
CA ASN A 244 -17.32 -28.11 -5.25
C ASN A 244 -16.99 -29.09 -6.39
N GLU A 245 -16.21 -28.65 -7.40
CA GLU A 245 -15.67 -29.55 -8.43
C GLU A 245 -14.74 -30.61 -7.83
N LEU A 246 -13.83 -30.19 -6.95
CA LEU A 246 -12.90 -31.09 -6.27
C LEU A 246 -13.64 -32.12 -5.38
N ALA A 247 -14.66 -31.68 -4.66
CA ALA A 247 -15.51 -32.56 -3.85
C ALA A 247 -16.21 -33.64 -4.69
N GLY A 248 -16.53 -33.36 -5.96
CA GLY A 248 -17.11 -34.34 -6.88
C GLY A 248 -16.17 -35.53 -7.16
N TYR A 249 -14.85 -35.33 -7.11
CA TYR A 249 -13.86 -36.40 -7.26
C TYR A 249 -13.69 -37.25 -5.98
N GLU A 250 -14.18 -36.78 -4.81
CA GLU A 250 -14.15 -37.53 -3.55
C GLU A 250 -15.38 -38.43 -3.36
N THR A 251 -16.25 -38.53 -4.38
CA THR A 251 -17.51 -39.28 -4.28
C THR A 251 -17.33 -40.75 -4.68
N ASP A 252 -18.10 -41.63 -4.04
CA ASP A 252 -18.21 -43.05 -4.45
C ASP A 252 -18.71 -43.18 -5.90
N PHE A 253 -19.41 -42.17 -6.41
CA PHE A 253 -19.77 -42.04 -7.81
C PHE A 253 -18.51 -42.00 -8.71
N TYR A 254 -17.56 -41.12 -8.40
CA TYR A 254 -16.33 -40.98 -9.19
C TYR A 254 -15.46 -42.23 -9.09
N GLU A 255 -15.26 -42.78 -7.88
CA GLU A 255 -14.48 -44.01 -7.68
C GLU A 255 -15.04 -45.17 -8.51
N CYS A 256 -16.36 -45.33 -8.51
CA CYS A 256 -17.05 -46.35 -9.26
C CYS A 256 -16.85 -46.19 -10.78
N ILE A 257 -17.00 -44.96 -11.31
CA ILE A 257 -16.83 -44.70 -12.74
C ILE A 257 -15.37 -44.90 -13.19
N ILE A 258 -14.37 -44.47 -12.41
CA ILE A 258 -12.96 -44.70 -12.77
C ILE A 258 -12.62 -46.19 -12.82
N LYS A 259 -13.25 -46.98 -11.95
CA LYS A 259 -13.00 -48.42 -11.85
C LYS A 259 -13.66 -49.23 -12.98
N TYR A 260 -14.84 -48.82 -13.44
CA TYR A 260 -15.68 -49.63 -14.33
C TYR A 260 -16.09 -48.93 -15.63
N GLY A 261 -15.54 -47.76 -15.91
CA GLY A 261 -16.01 -46.91 -17.01
C GLY A 261 -15.08 -45.76 -17.37
N TYR A 262 -15.68 -44.71 -17.93
CA TYR A 262 -14.99 -43.49 -18.34
C TYR A 262 -15.76 -42.28 -17.83
N ILE A 263 -15.06 -41.30 -17.25
CA ILE A 263 -15.71 -40.17 -16.58
C ILE A 263 -16.16 -39.06 -17.55
N ARG A 264 -15.59 -38.97 -18.76
CA ARG A 264 -15.87 -37.87 -19.70
C ARG A 264 -15.90 -38.30 -21.18
N PRO A 265 -17.08 -38.47 -21.80
CA PRO A 265 -18.39 -38.44 -21.16
C PRO A 265 -18.54 -39.61 -20.18
N VAL A 266 -19.37 -39.43 -19.14
CA VAL A 266 -19.68 -40.46 -18.15
C VAL A 266 -20.26 -41.66 -18.88
N SER A 267 -19.58 -42.79 -18.78
CA SER A 267 -19.97 -44.08 -19.33
C SER A 267 -19.48 -45.18 -18.40
N ILE A 268 -20.16 -46.32 -18.43
CA ILE A 268 -19.77 -47.53 -17.68
C ILE A 268 -19.85 -48.72 -18.62
N ASP A 269 -18.92 -49.66 -18.48
CA ASP A 269 -18.85 -50.84 -19.32
C ASP A 269 -20.15 -51.64 -19.25
N GLY A 270 -20.78 -51.83 -20.42
CA GLY A 270 -22.07 -52.51 -20.57
C GLY A 270 -23.26 -51.59 -20.84
N CYS A 271 -23.10 -50.27 -20.76
CA CYS A 271 -24.15 -49.30 -21.07
C CYS A 271 -23.93 -48.61 -22.42
N SER A 272 -24.81 -48.86 -23.40
CA SER A 272 -24.86 -48.17 -24.69
C SER A 272 -26.30 -48.03 -25.20
N GLY A 273 -26.68 -46.89 -25.80
CA GLY A 273 -28.03 -46.65 -26.36
C GLY A 273 -28.73 -45.39 -25.82
N ASN A 274 -30.04 -45.25 -26.04
CA ASN A 274 -30.83 -44.05 -25.69
C ASN A 274 -31.16 -43.89 -24.18
N ASN A 275 -30.99 -44.92 -23.35
CA ASN A 275 -31.25 -44.90 -21.89
C ASN A 275 -29.95 -44.96 -21.07
N THR A 276 -28.88 -44.31 -21.55
CA THR A 276 -27.52 -44.40 -20.99
C THR A 276 -27.46 -44.01 -19.52
N MET A 277 -28.15 -42.94 -19.11
CA MET A 277 -28.10 -42.42 -17.74
C MET A 277 -28.69 -43.39 -16.71
N GLU A 278 -29.86 -43.98 -17.00
CA GLU A 278 -30.52 -44.93 -16.11
C GLU A 278 -29.80 -46.29 -16.09
N CYS A 279 -29.26 -46.72 -17.23
CA CYS A 279 -28.37 -47.87 -17.30
C CYS A 279 -27.13 -47.68 -16.43
N ILE A 280 -26.48 -46.52 -16.54
CA ILE A 280 -25.29 -46.20 -15.73
C ILE A 280 -25.64 -46.18 -14.26
N ARG A 281 -26.75 -45.53 -13.86
CA ARG A 281 -27.20 -45.50 -12.47
C ARG A 281 -27.41 -46.90 -11.90
N THR A 282 -28.14 -47.74 -12.61
CA THR A 282 -28.44 -49.11 -12.16
C THR A 282 -27.17 -49.95 -12.09
N THR A 283 -26.31 -49.85 -13.09
CA THR A 283 -25.03 -50.58 -13.13
C THR A 283 -24.08 -50.13 -12.02
N MET A 284 -24.05 -48.84 -11.70
CA MET A 284 -23.27 -48.32 -10.56
C MET A 284 -23.82 -48.82 -9.23
N LEU A 285 -25.13 -48.78 -9.04
CA LEU A 285 -25.78 -49.33 -7.84
C LEU A 285 -25.44 -50.83 -7.66
N GLU A 286 -25.49 -51.62 -8.74
CA GLU A 286 -25.16 -53.05 -8.71
C GLU A 286 -23.68 -53.34 -8.46
N LYS A 287 -22.77 -52.58 -9.10
CA LYS A 287 -21.32 -52.84 -9.04
C LYS A 287 -20.60 -52.19 -7.86
N CYS A 288 -21.17 -51.11 -7.32
CA CYS A 288 -20.50 -50.21 -6.37
C CYS A 288 -21.34 -49.90 -5.13
N GLY A 289 -22.63 -50.27 -5.09
CA GLY A 289 -23.50 -50.07 -3.94
C GLY A 289 -24.22 -48.72 -3.92
N GLU A 290 -25.06 -48.53 -2.91
CA GLU A 290 -25.99 -47.38 -2.78
C GLU A 290 -25.27 -46.03 -2.71
N GLU A 291 -24.12 -45.96 -2.04
CA GLU A 291 -23.35 -44.72 -1.88
C GLU A 291 -22.91 -44.13 -3.24
N SER A 292 -22.61 -44.98 -4.23
CA SER A 292 -22.17 -44.55 -5.56
C SER A 292 -23.25 -43.85 -6.40
N VAL A 293 -24.52 -43.94 -5.98
CA VAL A 293 -25.67 -43.32 -6.68
C VAL A 293 -26.35 -42.22 -5.87
N ILE A 294 -25.75 -41.82 -4.74
CA ILE A 294 -26.14 -40.61 -4.02
C ILE A 294 -25.84 -39.39 -4.91
N GLU A 295 -26.82 -38.49 -5.03
CA GLU A 295 -26.76 -37.31 -5.91
C GLU A 295 -26.41 -37.63 -7.38
N PHE A 296 -26.69 -38.86 -7.83
CA PHE A 296 -26.29 -39.38 -9.14
C PHE A 296 -26.58 -38.42 -10.30
N GLU A 297 -27.78 -37.83 -10.34
CA GLU A 297 -28.15 -36.92 -11.44
C GLU A 297 -27.32 -35.64 -11.48
N SER A 298 -26.98 -35.11 -10.29
CA SER A 298 -26.14 -33.92 -10.15
C SER A 298 -24.73 -34.23 -10.67
N ASN A 299 -24.14 -35.32 -10.19
CA ASN A 299 -22.81 -35.78 -10.58
C ASN A 299 -22.73 -36.13 -12.07
N TYR A 300 -23.70 -36.90 -12.58
CA TYR A 300 -23.76 -37.28 -14.00
C TYR A 300 -23.87 -36.06 -14.92
N LYS A 301 -24.71 -35.07 -14.58
CA LYS A 301 -24.83 -33.83 -15.37
C LYS A 301 -23.55 -33.01 -15.30
N TRP A 302 -22.93 -32.91 -14.12
CA TRP A 302 -21.71 -32.13 -13.90
C TRP A 302 -20.54 -32.67 -14.73
N PHE A 303 -20.25 -33.98 -14.64
CA PHE A 303 -19.15 -34.61 -15.39
C PHE A 303 -19.38 -34.64 -16.91
N ASN A 304 -20.62 -34.58 -17.39
CA ASN A 304 -20.95 -34.53 -18.82
C ASN A 304 -21.09 -33.12 -19.43
N LYS A 305 -20.88 -32.06 -18.64
CA LYS A 305 -21.01 -30.68 -19.13
C LYS A 305 -19.85 -30.34 -20.09
N ASN A 306 -20.16 -30.19 -21.39
CA ASN A 306 -19.20 -29.92 -22.48
C ASN A 306 -18.60 -28.50 -22.52
N GLU A 307 -18.62 -27.72 -21.43
CA GLU A 307 -18.07 -26.35 -21.44
C GLU A 307 -16.55 -26.34 -21.23
N TYR A 308 -15.81 -26.92 -22.18
CA TYR A 308 -14.38 -26.64 -22.38
C TYR A 308 -14.17 -25.40 -23.27
N ASP A 309 -15.14 -24.50 -23.30
CA ASP A 309 -14.93 -23.23 -23.97
C ASP A 309 -14.13 -22.31 -23.05
N ASN A 310 -13.35 -21.42 -23.64
CA ASN A 310 -12.40 -20.48 -23.03
C ASN A 310 -12.96 -19.56 -21.92
N LYS A 311 -14.20 -19.79 -21.49
CA LYS A 311 -14.89 -19.15 -20.40
C LYS A 311 -14.27 -19.48 -19.05
N TYR A 312 -13.78 -20.68 -18.74
CA TYR A 312 -13.22 -20.94 -17.39
C TYR A 312 -11.82 -20.35 -17.15
N ARG A 313 -11.02 -20.08 -18.21
CA ARG A 313 -9.81 -19.24 -18.09
C ARG A 313 -10.13 -17.75 -17.94
N ARG A 314 -11.35 -17.31 -18.30
CA ARG A 314 -11.83 -15.93 -18.22
C ARG A 314 -13.30 -15.87 -17.82
N MET A 315 -13.67 -16.49 -16.70
CA MET A 315 -14.97 -16.22 -16.11
C MET A 315 -14.77 -14.88 -15.44
N ASN A 316 -15.02 -13.82 -16.21
CA ASN A 316 -15.72 -12.67 -15.67
C ASN A 316 -17.04 -13.25 -15.15
N VAL A 317 -17.01 -13.79 -13.92
CA VAL A 317 -18.19 -13.78 -13.08
C VAL A 317 -18.48 -12.29 -13.01
N SER A 318 -19.44 -11.83 -13.83
CA SER A 318 -20.15 -10.63 -13.46
C SER A 318 -20.60 -10.93 -12.05
N SER A 319 -20.14 -10.11 -11.11
CA SER A 319 -20.61 -10.08 -9.74
C SER A 319 -22.12 -9.83 -9.78
N ASN A 320 -22.88 -10.85 -10.14
CA ASN A 320 -24.31 -10.81 -10.19
C ASN A 320 -24.74 -10.78 -8.74
N ASN A 321 -24.92 -9.56 -8.25
CA ASN A 321 -25.76 -9.18 -7.13
C ASN A 321 -25.68 -10.15 -5.94
N ILE A 322 -24.47 -10.43 -5.44
CA ILE A 322 -24.38 -10.67 -4.01
C ILE A 322 -24.48 -9.29 -3.38
N ASP A 323 -25.69 -8.96 -2.93
CA ASP A 323 -25.88 -7.90 -1.96
C ASP A 323 -25.00 -8.26 -0.75
N ILE A 324 -23.77 -7.74 -0.75
CA ILE A 324 -22.93 -7.68 0.45
C ILE A 324 -23.72 -6.79 1.42
N SER A 325 -24.65 -7.39 2.14
CA SER A 325 -25.32 -6.80 3.28
C SER A 325 -24.27 -6.72 4.38
N LEU A 326 -23.47 -5.65 4.31
CA LEU A 326 -22.52 -5.31 5.35
C LEU A 326 -23.32 -5.15 6.64
N GLN A 327 -22.97 -5.94 7.65
CA GLN A 327 -23.57 -5.80 8.97
C GLN A 327 -23.09 -4.47 9.55
N GLU A 328 -23.90 -3.43 9.44
CA GLU A 328 -23.61 -2.09 9.96
C GLU A 328 -24.18 -1.94 11.37
N MET A 329 -23.43 -1.29 12.26
CA MET A 329 -23.98 -0.86 13.53
C MET A 329 -24.92 0.32 13.27
N VAL A 330 -26.19 0.18 13.66
CA VAL A 330 -27.17 1.27 13.54
C VAL A 330 -26.92 2.31 14.64
N ILE A 331 -26.39 3.47 14.23
CA ILE A 331 -26.21 4.64 15.09
C ILE A 331 -27.37 5.60 14.82
N THR A 332 -28.03 6.05 15.88
CA THR A 332 -29.12 7.03 15.82
C THR A 332 -28.60 8.41 16.19
N ALA A 333 -29.17 9.45 15.57
CA ALA A 333 -28.85 10.83 15.93
C ALA A 333 -29.41 11.16 17.33
N ASP A 334 -28.63 11.89 18.11
CA ASP A 334 -29.05 12.49 19.38
C ASP A 334 -28.26 13.79 19.63
N ALA A 335 -28.53 14.46 20.76
CA ALA A 335 -27.89 15.73 21.09
C ALA A 335 -26.38 15.63 21.35
N ALA A 336 -25.83 14.43 21.59
CA ALA A 336 -24.40 14.25 21.82
C ALA A 336 -23.63 14.05 20.51
N ILE A 337 -24.21 13.25 19.60
CA ILE A 337 -23.61 12.89 18.30
C ILE A 337 -24.02 13.85 17.18
N GLY A 338 -25.08 14.63 17.38
CA GLY A 338 -25.61 15.54 16.37
C GLY A 338 -26.42 14.81 15.30
N LYS A 339 -27.07 15.61 14.44
CA LYS A 339 -27.96 15.12 13.38
C LYS A 339 -27.18 14.45 12.23
N CYS A 340 -25.95 14.92 11.96
CA CYS A 340 -25.12 14.38 10.87
C CYS A 340 -24.21 13.22 11.28
N GLY A 341 -23.97 13.00 12.59
CA GLY A 341 -23.02 12.00 13.06
C GLY A 341 -23.25 10.58 12.50
N PRO A 342 -24.49 10.05 12.40
CA PRO A 342 -24.72 8.75 11.76
C PRO A 342 -24.35 8.71 10.27
N ILE A 343 -24.50 9.82 9.55
CA ILE A 343 -24.15 9.92 8.13
C ILE A 343 -22.63 10.00 7.96
N VAL A 344 -21.98 10.77 8.82
CA VAL A 344 -20.52 10.90 8.87
C VAL A 344 -19.87 9.56 9.22
N ASP A 345 -20.39 8.81 10.19
CA ASP A 345 -19.85 7.51 10.55
C ASP A 345 -19.91 6.50 9.40
N LYS A 346 -20.95 6.58 8.55
CA LYS A 346 -21.00 5.79 7.32
C LYS A 346 -19.84 6.13 6.39
N LEU A 347 -19.54 7.41 6.18
CA LEU A 347 -18.37 7.82 5.39
C LEU A 347 -17.06 7.27 5.99
N VAL A 348 -16.89 7.35 7.31
CA VAL A 348 -15.73 6.77 8.02
C VAL A 348 -15.60 5.27 7.76
N ASN A 349 -16.69 4.50 7.87
CA ASN A 349 -16.69 3.07 7.59
C ASN A 349 -16.20 2.76 6.16
N TYR A 350 -16.60 3.56 5.16
CA TYR A 350 -16.17 3.34 3.79
C TYR A 350 -14.69 3.62 3.55
N LEU A 351 -14.13 4.60 4.25
CA LEU A 351 -12.72 4.97 4.09
C LEU A 351 -11.77 4.01 4.82
N ILE A 352 -12.22 3.38 5.92
CA ILE A 352 -11.42 2.41 6.68
C ILE A 352 -11.38 1.03 5.98
N ARG A 353 -12.41 0.71 5.19
CA ARG A 353 -12.55 -0.61 4.57
C ARG A 353 -11.84 -0.66 3.22
N GLU A 354 -10.83 -1.51 3.14
CA GLU A 354 -10.24 -1.92 1.87
C GLU A 354 -11.17 -2.93 1.19
N SER A 355 -11.76 -2.53 0.06
CA SER A 355 -12.51 -3.43 -0.81
C SER A 355 -11.71 -3.65 -2.08
N THR A 356 -11.34 -4.90 -2.38
CA THR A 356 -10.47 -5.23 -3.52
C THR A 356 -11.23 -5.75 -4.75
N GLU A 357 -12.56 -5.89 -4.71
CA GLU A 357 -13.29 -6.60 -5.80
C GLU A 357 -14.40 -5.81 -6.51
N ASP A 358 -14.95 -4.73 -5.93
CA ASP A 358 -15.96 -3.92 -6.64
C ASP A 358 -15.78 -2.41 -6.41
N TYR A 359 -14.75 -1.88 -7.07
CA TYR A 359 -14.41 -0.45 -7.04
C TYR A 359 -15.57 0.44 -7.52
N LYS A 360 -16.38 -0.04 -8.48
CA LYS A 360 -17.54 0.71 -9.01
C LYS A 360 -18.65 0.81 -7.96
N LYS A 361 -18.93 -0.26 -7.22
CA LYS A 361 -19.91 -0.26 -6.12
C LYS A 361 -19.42 0.59 -4.93
N GLN A 362 -18.17 0.40 -4.51
CA GLN A 362 -17.57 1.18 -3.42
C GLN A 362 -17.64 2.67 -3.73
N ARG A 363 -17.26 3.08 -4.95
CA ARG A 363 -17.33 4.46 -5.39
C ARG A 363 -18.75 5.05 -5.29
N LYS A 364 -19.77 4.37 -5.82
CA LYS A 364 -21.16 4.87 -5.76
C LYS A 364 -21.62 5.12 -4.33
N ILE A 365 -21.24 4.21 -3.43
CA ILE A 365 -21.61 4.29 -2.03
C ILE A 365 -20.89 5.46 -1.35
N THR A 366 -19.59 5.62 -1.61
CA THR A 366 -18.81 6.74 -1.08
C THR A 366 -19.28 8.09 -1.62
N ASP A 367 -19.57 8.20 -2.93
CA ASP A 367 -20.15 9.38 -3.56
C ASP A 367 -21.50 9.76 -2.92
N GLU A 368 -22.35 8.76 -2.65
CA GLU A 368 -23.63 8.96 -1.97
C GLU A 368 -23.45 9.41 -0.52
N ALA A 369 -22.53 8.80 0.23
CA ALA A 369 -22.20 9.18 1.59
C ALA A 369 -21.70 10.63 1.65
N CYS A 370 -20.77 10.99 0.77
CA CYS A 370 -20.26 12.34 0.61
C CYS A 370 -21.37 13.38 0.35
N ARG A 371 -22.24 13.10 -0.63
CA ARG A 371 -23.38 13.97 -0.93
C ARG A 371 -24.30 14.15 0.29
N LYS A 372 -24.58 13.07 1.02
CA LYS A 372 -25.45 13.11 2.21
C LYS A 372 -24.83 13.90 3.36
N VAL A 373 -23.52 13.77 3.59
CA VAL A 373 -22.82 14.53 4.63
C VAL A 373 -22.85 16.02 4.33
N MET A 374 -22.51 16.41 3.09
CA MET A 374 -22.55 17.82 2.67
C MET A 374 -23.97 18.41 2.80
N GLN A 375 -24.98 17.73 2.28
CA GLN A 375 -26.38 18.17 2.39
C GLN A 375 -26.85 18.31 3.85
N CYS A 376 -26.35 17.45 4.74
CA CYS A 376 -26.70 17.51 6.15
C CYS A 376 -26.18 18.80 6.80
N TYR A 377 -24.90 19.14 6.65
CA TYR A 377 -24.33 20.35 7.25
C TYR A 377 -24.80 21.65 6.57
N GLU A 378 -25.07 21.62 5.26
CA GLU A 378 -25.66 22.74 4.53
C GLU A 378 -27.03 23.14 5.11
N SER A 379 -27.80 22.17 5.61
CA SER A 379 -29.18 22.39 6.07
C SER A 379 -29.33 23.24 7.34
N PHE A 380 -28.28 23.42 8.14
CA PHE A 380 -28.37 24.16 9.42
C PHE A 380 -28.05 25.65 9.30
N ASN A 381 -27.38 26.08 8.23
CA ASN A 381 -27.08 27.48 7.94
C ASN A 381 -26.44 28.27 9.13
N THR A 382 -25.59 27.61 9.92
CA THR A 382 -24.78 28.21 11.01
C THR A 382 -23.33 28.40 10.57
N GLU A 383 -22.57 29.28 11.23
CA GLU A 383 -21.15 29.48 10.89
C GLU A 383 -20.35 28.17 11.07
N GLU A 384 -20.59 27.43 12.15
CA GLU A 384 -19.94 26.15 12.42
C GLU A 384 -20.35 25.07 11.41
N SER A 385 -21.62 25.00 11.01
CA SER A 385 -22.07 24.04 10.00
C SER A 385 -21.53 24.38 8.60
N GLN A 386 -21.36 25.66 8.28
CA GLN A 386 -20.69 26.09 7.04
C GLN A 386 -19.22 25.70 7.01
N LYS A 387 -18.51 25.83 8.14
CA LYS A 387 -17.11 25.34 8.25
C LYS A 387 -17.01 23.83 8.01
N LEU A 388 -17.91 23.06 8.64
CA LEU A 388 -17.97 21.60 8.42
C LEU A 388 -18.35 21.26 6.97
N PHE A 389 -19.35 21.94 6.39
CA PHE A 389 -19.72 21.77 4.99
C PHE A 389 -18.51 21.97 4.07
N GLU A 390 -17.76 23.06 4.24
CA GLU A 390 -16.60 23.35 3.40
C GLU A 390 -15.46 22.33 3.62
N THR A 391 -15.27 21.88 4.85
CA THR A 391 -14.31 20.79 5.17
C THR A 391 -14.68 19.50 4.45
N TYR A 392 -15.94 19.08 4.53
CA TYR A 392 -16.41 17.86 3.86
C TYR A 392 -16.46 18.01 2.34
N ARG A 393 -16.67 19.22 1.80
CA ARG A 393 -16.56 19.49 0.36
C ARG A 393 -15.17 19.13 -0.15
N VAL A 394 -14.12 19.62 0.54
CA VAL A 394 -12.72 19.31 0.18
C VAL A 394 -12.42 17.82 0.33
N ILE A 395 -12.79 17.21 1.45
CA ILE A 395 -12.60 15.76 1.69
C ILE A 395 -13.25 14.93 0.57
N CYS A 396 -14.48 15.24 0.21
CA CYS A 396 -15.24 14.48 -0.78
C CYS A 396 -14.74 14.69 -2.21
N GLU A 397 -14.26 15.89 -2.54
CA GLU A 397 -13.56 16.15 -3.80
C GLU A 397 -12.28 15.31 -3.91
N ASN A 398 -11.50 15.19 -2.83
CA ASN A 398 -10.32 14.31 -2.80
C ASN A 398 -10.69 12.85 -3.04
N ILE A 399 -11.67 12.35 -2.29
CA ILE A 399 -12.13 10.96 -2.41
C ILE A 399 -12.61 10.66 -3.83
N GLU A 400 -13.32 11.59 -4.49
CA GLU A 400 -13.76 11.42 -5.87
C GLU A 400 -12.57 11.23 -6.82
N LEU A 401 -11.48 11.97 -6.65
CA LEU A 401 -10.30 11.88 -7.53
C LEU A 401 -9.55 10.56 -7.37
N TYR A 402 -9.31 10.12 -6.13
CA TYR A 402 -8.72 8.81 -5.85
C TYR A 402 -9.63 7.67 -6.33
N SER A 403 -10.93 7.77 -6.09
CA SER A 403 -11.95 6.81 -6.56
C SER A 403 -12.08 6.76 -8.10
N ASN A 404 -11.51 7.72 -8.82
CA ASN A 404 -11.42 7.71 -10.27
C ASN A 404 -10.01 7.38 -10.79
N SER A 405 -9.07 7.08 -9.89
CA SER A 405 -7.65 6.89 -10.18
C SER A 405 -7.02 8.08 -10.93
N LEU A 406 -7.60 9.28 -10.78
CA LEU A 406 -7.12 10.48 -11.47
C LEU A 406 -5.85 11.01 -10.84
N PHE A 407 -5.70 10.90 -9.51
CA PHE A 407 -4.46 11.27 -8.82
C PHE A 407 -3.26 10.50 -9.38
N TYR A 408 -3.31 9.16 -9.34
CA TYR A 408 -2.24 8.32 -9.89
C TYR A 408 -2.01 8.54 -11.39
N CYS A 409 -3.08 8.63 -12.19
CA CYS A 409 -2.94 8.85 -13.62
C CYS A 409 -2.24 10.18 -13.96
N PHE A 410 -2.52 11.25 -13.19
CA PHE A 410 -1.86 12.53 -13.44
C PHE A 410 -0.45 12.60 -12.86
N ASN A 411 -0.14 11.86 -11.80
CA ASN A 411 1.25 11.68 -11.37
C ASN A 411 2.08 11.03 -12.49
N ASP A 412 1.55 9.98 -13.12
CA ASP A 412 2.18 9.36 -14.30
C ASP A 412 2.26 10.33 -15.49
N PHE A 413 1.26 11.18 -15.69
CA PHE A 413 1.30 12.22 -16.73
C PHE A 413 2.49 13.16 -16.52
N TYR A 414 2.67 13.67 -15.29
CA TYR A 414 3.78 14.55 -14.96
C TYR A 414 5.13 13.84 -15.10
N MET A 415 5.24 12.58 -14.69
CA MET A 415 6.45 11.78 -14.88
C MET A 415 6.80 11.64 -16.37
N ILE A 416 5.84 11.26 -17.22
CA ILE A 416 6.07 11.08 -18.67
C ILE A 416 6.42 12.41 -19.34
N GLU A 417 5.81 13.52 -18.94
CA GLU A 417 6.18 14.83 -19.46
C GLU A 417 7.65 15.16 -19.14
N ARG A 418 8.13 14.81 -17.94
CA ARG A 418 9.55 14.92 -17.56
C ARG A 418 10.48 14.07 -18.40
N ASP A 419 10.13 12.81 -18.63
CA ASP A 419 10.91 11.91 -19.48
C ASP A 419 11.00 12.42 -20.92
N ASN A 420 9.98 13.15 -21.39
CA ASN A 420 9.98 13.84 -22.68
C ASN A 420 10.76 15.17 -22.67
N GLY A 421 11.53 15.44 -21.62
CA GLY A 421 12.37 16.62 -21.45
C GLY A 421 11.64 17.88 -20.97
N LYS A 422 10.38 17.77 -20.51
CA LYS A 422 9.60 18.89 -19.98
C LYS A 422 9.67 18.93 -18.45
N ASN A 423 10.11 20.02 -17.87
CA ASN A 423 10.28 20.21 -16.44
C ASN A 423 9.74 21.56 -15.98
N ILE A 424 9.96 21.87 -14.69
CA ILE A 424 9.55 23.12 -14.04
C ILE A 424 10.11 24.40 -14.71
N GLU A 425 11.13 24.30 -15.56
CA GLU A 425 11.78 25.44 -16.21
C GLU A 425 11.33 25.65 -17.66
N ASN A 426 10.82 24.62 -18.34
CA ASN A 426 10.55 24.67 -19.78
C ASN A 426 9.15 24.19 -20.20
N SER A 427 8.22 23.99 -19.25
CA SER A 427 6.85 23.60 -19.55
C SER A 427 5.82 24.28 -18.65
N ASP A 428 4.78 24.82 -19.30
CA ASP A 428 3.68 25.52 -18.63
C ASP A 428 2.78 24.60 -17.81
N PHE A 429 2.79 23.28 -18.07
CA PHE A 429 2.09 22.29 -17.25
C PHE A 429 2.64 22.22 -15.81
N PHE A 430 3.91 22.60 -15.62
CA PHE A 430 4.59 22.62 -14.34
C PHE A 430 4.73 24.04 -13.76
N SER A 431 4.25 25.08 -14.48
CA SER A 431 4.46 26.48 -14.10
C SER A 431 3.96 26.77 -12.69
N ARG A 432 4.77 27.44 -11.86
CA ARG A 432 4.36 27.94 -10.53
C ARG A 432 3.33 29.06 -10.62
N ASN A 433 3.19 29.69 -11.79
CA ASN A 433 2.11 30.64 -12.02
C ASN A 433 0.84 29.84 -12.31
N LEU A 434 -0.01 29.71 -11.30
CA LEU A 434 -1.26 28.95 -11.35
C LEU A 434 -2.19 29.37 -12.48
N THR A 435 -2.19 30.65 -12.85
CA THR A 435 -2.96 31.15 -14.00
C THR A 435 -2.43 30.59 -15.32
N ILE A 436 -1.11 30.57 -15.49
CA ILE A 436 -0.45 29.99 -16.70
C ILE A 436 -0.71 28.48 -16.74
N ARG A 437 -0.47 27.78 -15.62
CA ARG A 437 -0.71 26.34 -15.51
C ARG A 437 -2.16 25.98 -15.87
N LYS A 438 -3.12 26.72 -15.32
CA LYS A 438 -4.55 26.58 -15.60
C LYS A 438 -4.85 26.77 -17.09
N GLN A 439 -4.35 27.85 -17.68
CA GLN A 439 -4.55 28.13 -19.11
C GLN A 439 -3.97 27.03 -19.99
N GLU A 440 -2.80 26.49 -19.64
CA GLU A 440 -2.17 25.40 -20.38
C GLU A 440 -3.03 24.13 -20.37
N PHE A 441 -3.55 23.72 -19.20
CA PHE A 441 -4.46 22.57 -19.11
C PHE A 441 -5.76 22.78 -19.89
N LEU A 442 -6.32 23.99 -19.88
CA LEU A 442 -7.54 24.30 -20.63
C LEU A 442 -7.27 24.31 -22.15
N PHE A 443 -6.20 24.97 -22.58
CA PHE A 443 -5.82 25.08 -23.99
C PHE A 443 -5.44 23.72 -24.59
N LYS A 444 -4.69 22.91 -23.82
CA LYS A 444 -4.24 21.57 -24.23
C LYS A 444 -5.19 20.45 -23.79
N LYS A 445 -6.46 20.75 -23.51
CA LYS A 445 -7.48 19.73 -23.20
C LYS A 445 -7.48 18.54 -24.18
N PRO A 446 -7.41 18.71 -25.53
CA PRO A 446 -7.38 17.56 -26.44
C PRO A 446 -6.16 16.64 -26.23
N TYR A 447 -5.01 17.22 -25.90
CA TYR A 447 -3.77 16.48 -25.62
C TYR A 447 -3.90 15.68 -24.32
N VAL A 448 -4.34 16.34 -23.24
CA VAL A 448 -4.56 15.70 -21.93
C VAL A 448 -5.61 14.60 -22.02
N MET A 449 -6.72 14.84 -22.73
CA MET A 449 -7.76 13.83 -22.92
C MET A 449 -7.29 12.64 -23.77
N ASN A 450 -6.40 12.86 -24.74
CA ASN A 450 -5.80 11.77 -25.53
C ASN A 450 -4.85 10.92 -24.68
N TYR A 451 -4.06 11.57 -23.80
CA TYR A 451 -3.27 10.86 -22.80
C TYR A 451 -4.18 10.03 -21.87
N ALA A 452 -5.21 10.66 -21.29
CA ALA A 452 -6.10 10.00 -20.35
C ALA A 452 -6.80 8.78 -20.95
N LYS A 453 -7.24 8.85 -22.21
CA LYS A 453 -7.84 7.71 -22.93
C LYS A 453 -6.90 6.51 -23.09
N LYS A 454 -5.58 6.73 -23.07
CA LYS A 454 -4.57 5.69 -23.24
C LYS A 454 -4.05 5.14 -21.91
N HIS A 455 -3.98 5.99 -20.88
CA HIS A 455 -3.24 5.70 -19.66
C HIS A 455 -4.10 5.72 -18.38
N CYS A 456 -5.25 6.41 -18.36
CA CYS A 456 -6.13 6.42 -17.19
C CYS A 456 -7.17 5.28 -17.24
N SER A 457 -7.80 5.03 -16.09
CA SER A 457 -8.97 4.15 -15.97
C SER A 457 -10.16 4.68 -16.78
N GLU A 458 -11.05 3.77 -17.21
CA GLU A 458 -12.31 4.11 -17.89
C GLU A 458 -13.12 5.14 -17.08
N THR A 459 -13.22 4.93 -15.77
CA THR A 459 -13.91 5.82 -14.83
C THR A 459 -13.26 7.20 -14.73
N GLY A 460 -11.93 7.28 -14.76
CA GLY A 460 -11.21 8.55 -14.79
C GLY A 460 -11.48 9.33 -16.07
N VAL A 461 -11.49 8.64 -17.22
CA VAL A 461 -11.81 9.26 -18.52
C VAL A 461 -13.25 9.78 -18.55
N GLU A 462 -14.22 9.01 -18.05
CA GLU A 462 -15.62 9.45 -17.90
C GLU A 462 -15.74 10.68 -17.00
N ASN A 463 -15.04 10.68 -15.86
CA ASN A 463 -15.01 11.82 -14.95
C ASN A 463 -14.47 13.07 -15.64
N LEU A 464 -13.29 13.00 -16.26
CA LEU A 464 -12.70 14.12 -17.00
C LEU A 464 -13.60 14.62 -18.13
N ASN A 465 -14.26 13.72 -18.88
CA ASN A 465 -15.19 14.13 -19.94
C ASN A 465 -16.33 15.01 -19.40
N SER A 466 -16.85 14.68 -18.22
CA SER A 466 -17.98 15.40 -17.60
C SER A 466 -17.57 16.62 -16.77
N LYS A 467 -16.38 16.60 -16.15
CA LYS A 467 -15.95 17.55 -15.12
C LYS A 467 -14.55 18.15 -15.37
N TYR A 468 -14.06 18.16 -16.62
CA TYR A 468 -12.68 18.60 -16.93
C TYR A 468 -12.29 19.94 -16.31
N GLU A 469 -13.11 20.98 -16.45
CA GLU A 469 -12.77 22.31 -15.93
C GLU A 469 -12.71 22.33 -14.40
N HIS A 470 -13.58 21.58 -13.74
CA HIS A 470 -13.56 21.41 -12.29
C HIS A 470 -12.27 20.69 -11.86
N PHE A 471 -11.89 19.61 -12.55
CA PHE A 471 -10.60 18.95 -12.35
C PHE A 471 -9.41 19.92 -12.51
N VAL A 472 -9.41 20.72 -13.58
CA VAL A 472 -8.36 21.72 -13.79
C VAL A 472 -8.32 22.73 -12.64
N ASN A 473 -9.48 23.21 -12.17
CA ASN A 473 -9.54 24.12 -11.04
C ASN A 473 -8.95 23.50 -9.78
N LEU A 474 -9.24 22.23 -9.49
CA LEU A 474 -8.70 21.51 -8.33
C LEU A 474 -7.18 21.44 -8.31
N ILE A 475 -6.54 21.24 -9.46
CA ILE A 475 -5.07 21.10 -9.56
C ILE A 475 -4.34 22.44 -9.81
N THR A 476 -5.08 23.53 -10.04
CA THR A 476 -4.51 24.85 -10.38
C THR A 476 -5.03 26.01 -9.56
N THR A 477 -5.80 25.76 -8.49
CA THR A 477 -6.30 26.83 -7.61
C THR A 477 -5.91 26.51 -6.17
N LYS A 478 -5.12 27.40 -5.55
CA LYS A 478 -4.77 27.27 -4.13
C LYS A 478 -5.99 27.63 -3.27
N PRO A 479 -6.51 26.72 -2.43
CA PRO A 479 -7.60 27.06 -1.52
C PRO A 479 -7.14 27.99 -0.40
N GLU A 480 -8.05 28.85 0.08
CA GLU A 480 -7.79 29.71 1.24
C GLU A 480 -7.73 28.88 2.53
N GLY A 481 -6.79 29.19 3.43
CA GLY A 481 -6.66 28.46 4.71
C GLY A 481 -6.15 27.02 4.59
N ASN A 482 -5.51 26.67 3.46
CA ASN A 482 -5.00 25.34 3.18
C ASN A 482 -3.92 24.89 4.18
N ASP A 483 -4.22 23.84 4.95
CA ASP A 483 -3.36 23.19 5.94
C ASP A 483 -2.47 22.10 5.33
N CYS A 484 -2.14 22.24 4.04
CA CYS A 484 -1.46 21.24 3.19
C CYS A 484 -2.25 20.03 2.75
N LYS A 485 -3.49 19.87 3.18
CA LYS A 485 -4.23 18.64 2.92
C LYS A 485 -5.11 18.71 1.68
N SER A 486 -5.27 19.89 1.09
CA SER A 486 -6.02 20.03 -0.16
C SER A 486 -5.35 19.29 -1.33
N HIS A 487 -6.15 18.87 -2.30
CA HIS A 487 -5.65 18.22 -3.52
C HIS A 487 -4.61 19.06 -4.27
N PHE A 488 -4.81 20.38 -4.32
CA PHE A 488 -3.83 21.31 -4.87
C PHE A 488 -2.46 21.10 -4.21
N SER A 489 -2.42 21.09 -2.88
CA SER A 489 -1.18 20.86 -2.13
C SER A 489 -0.62 19.46 -2.30
N GLN A 490 -1.46 18.43 -2.29
CA GLN A 490 -0.99 17.04 -2.47
C GLN A 490 -0.32 16.86 -3.84
N ILE A 491 -0.98 17.30 -4.93
CA ILE A 491 -0.43 17.20 -6.29
C ILE A 491 0.79 18.11 -6.46
N ASP A 492 0.73 19.35 -6.01
CA ASP A 492 1.83 20.30 -6.17
C ASP A 492 3.07 19.87 -5.37
N ASN A 493 2.89 19.33 -4.16
CA ASN A 493 3.98 18.75 -3.37
C ASN A 493 4.53 17.49 -4.02
N HIS A 494 3.65 16.55 -4.43
CA HIS A 494 4.07 15.27 -5.00
C HIS A 494 4.88 15.47 -6.30
N GLN A 495 4.47 16.40 -7.17
CA GLN A 495 5.23 16.77 -8.36
C GLN A 495 6.67 17.17 -8.03
N CYS A 496 6.87 17.90 -6.94
CA CYS A 496 8.18 18.35 -6.51
C CYS A 496 8.99 17.24 -5.84
N THR A 497 8.36 16.41 -5.01
CA THR A 497 9.06 15.32 -4.31
C THR A 497 9.46 14.18 -5.25
N ASP A 498 8.65 13.91 -6.28
CA ASP A 498 8.92 12.84 -7.25
C ASP A 498 10.17 13.08 -8.10
N LEU A 499 10.57 14.35 -8.29
CA LEU A 499 11.78 14.71 -9.04
C LEU A 499 13.00 13.96 -8.51
N ILE A 500 13.08 13.80 -7.19
CA ILE A 500 14.27 13.24 -6.55
C ILE A 500 14.10 11.80 -6.09
N HIS A 501 12.87 11.27 -6.07
CA HIS A 501 12.56 9.99 -5.44
C HIS A 501 13.36 8.82 -6.05
N TYR A 502 13.37 8.68 -7.37
CA TYR A 502 14.15 7.63 -8.05
C TYR A 502 15.66 7.78 -7.79
N THR A 503 16.16 9.01 -7.83
CA THR A 503 17.56 9.33 -7.53
C THR A 503 17.93 8.99 -6.08
N MET A 504 16.99 9.13 -5.14
CA MET A 504 17.19 8.69 -3.75
C MET A 504 17.40 7.18 -3.68
N GLU A 505 16.56 6.41 -4.37
CA GLU A 505 16.70 4.94 -4.41
C GLU A 505 18.01 4.50 -5.06
N ASP A 506 18.41 5.13 -6.17
CA ASP A 506 19.66 4.79 -6.85
C ASP A 506 20.89 5.04 -5.97
N VAL A 507 20.89 6.14 -5.21
CA VAL A 507 21.97 6.46 -4.25
C VAL A 507 22.01 5.50 -3.05
N GLU A 508 20.92 4.77 -2.78
CA GLU A 508 20.89 3.71 -1.76
C GLU A 508 21.31 2.35 -2.31
N ARG A 509 20.98 2.06 -3.57
CA ARG A 509 21.26 0.76 -4.21
C ARG A 509 22.63 0.69 -4.88
N GLN A 510 23.16 1.82 -5.34
CA GLN A 510 24.36 1.88 -6.17
C GLN A 510 25.52 2.62 -5.48
N GLU A 511 26.74 2.24 -5.82
CA GLU A 511 27.92 3.04 -5.45
C GLU A 511 27.94 4.35 -6.24
N MET A 512 28.26 5.46 -5.57
CA MET A 512 28.32 6.78 -6.20
C MET A 512 29.36 6.82 -7.33
N ASN A 513 28.98 7.43 -8.46
CA ASN A 513 29.86 7.69 -9.61
C ASN A 513 29.55 9.07 -10.22
N SER A 514 30.35 9.50 -11.20
CA SER A 514 30.20 10.82 -11.82
C SER A 514 28.91 11.04 -12.61
N THR A 515 28.28 10.00 -13.15
CA THR A 515 26.98 10.11 -13.82
C THR A 515 25.89 10.35 -12.77
N LEU A 516 25.78 9.46 -11.78
CA LEU A 516 24.79 9.56 -10.71
C LEU A 516 24.97 10.84 -9.90
N ALA A 517 26.21 11.27 -9.63
CA ALA A 517 26.47 12.51 -8.91
C ALA A 517 25.93 13.75 -9.63
N LYS A 518 25.99 13.79 -10.98
CA LYS A 518 25.42 14.90 -11.76
C LYS A 518 23.90 14.90 -11.68
N GLU A 519 23.29 13.74 -11.82
CA GLU A 519 21.83 13.56 -11.69
C GLU A 519 21.37 14.02 -10.30
N VAL A 520 22.07 13.60 -9.23
CA VAL A 520 21.78 14.05 -7.85
C VAL A 520 21.86 15.56 -7.69
N VAL A 521 22.89 16.21 -8.26
CA VAL A 521 23.03 17.68 -8.17
C VAL A 521 21.89 18.39 -8.89
N GLU A 522 21.55 17.95 -10.10
CA GLU A 522 20.51 18.59 -10.92
C GLU A 522 19.12 18.36 -10.32
N GLU A 523 18.77 17.12 -9.96
CA GLU A 523 17.46 16.82 -9.37
C GLU A 523 17.29 17.50 -8.00
N ARG A 524 18.36 17.61 -7.20
CA ARG A 524 18.33 18.41 -5.96
C ARG A 524 18.03 19.88 -6.24
N ARG A 525 18.64 20.45 -7.28
CA ARG A 525 18.44 21.86 -7.66
C ARG A 525 16.98 22.07 -8.10
N LEU A 526 16.48 21.21 -8.98
CA LEU A 526 15.10 21.27 -9.48
C LEU A 526 14.08 21.08 -8.34
N THR A 527 14.30 20.09 -7.48
CA THR A 527 13.43 19.80 -6.33
C THR A 527 13.35 20.98 -5.36
N LYS A 528 14.50 21.55 -4.96
CA LYS A 528 14.53 22.75 -4.10
C LYS A 528 13.82 23.95 -4.73
N LYS A 529 14.01 24.15 -6.04
CA LYS A 529 13.32 25.21 -6.78
C LYS A 529 11.82 24.98 -6.86
N CYS A 530 11.40 23.73 -7.04
CA CYS A 530 10.00 23.33 -7.15
C CYS A 530 9.26 23.55 -5.82
N ILE A 531 9.85 23.11 -4.71
CA ILE A 531 9.32 23.29 -3.34
C ILE A 531 9.15 24.79 -3.02
N GLY A 532 10.13 25.62 -3.40
CA GLY A 532 10.06 27.06 -3.19
C GLY A 532 10.04 27.48 -1.71
N GLU A 533 9.43 28.63 -1.42
CA GLU A 533 9.22 29.20 -0.06
C GLU A 533 7.79 28.97 0.46
N ASP A 534 7.02 28.07 -0.17
CA ASP A 534 5.60 27.88 0.18
C ASP A 534 5.47 27.36 1.63
N ASP A 535 4.50 27.91 2.39
CA ASP A 535 4.26 27.55 3.80
C ASP A 535 3.77 26.11 3.98
N CYS A 536 3.56 25.39 2.88
CA CYS A 536 3.06 24.05 2.88
C CYS A 536 4.16 22.99 3.06
N TYR A 537 4.75 22.96 4.25
CA TYR A 537 5.82 22.04 4.61
C TYR A 537 5.27 20.66 5.00
N ALA A 538 5.23 19.74 4.04
CA ALA A 538 5.04 18.33 4.35
C ALA A 538 6.29 17.75 5.05
N LYS A 539 6.10 16.76 5.92
CA LYS A 539 7.17 15.94 6.51
C LYS A 539 8.10 15.33 5.46
N GLN A 540 7.58 15.03 4.27
CA GLN A 540 8.34 14.53 3.13
C GLN A 540 9.35 15.56 2.59
N THR A 541 8.97 16.85 2.57
CA THR A 541 9.86 17.95 2.18
C THR A 541 11.06 18.05 3.12
N GLU A 542 10.84 17.95 4.43
CA GLU A 542 11.94 17.94 5.41
C GLU A 542 12.86 16.73 5.22
N GLN A 543 12.29 15.53 4.97
CA GLN A 543 13.06 14.33 4.69
C GLN A 543 13.93 14.48 3.43
N ILE A 544 13.36 15.03 2.36
CA ILE A 544 14.08 15.30 1.11
C ILE A 544 15.17 16.35 1.32
N LEU A 545 14.88 17.43 2.03
CA LEU A 545 15.88 18.45 2.34
C LEU A 545 17.01 17.90 3.23
N SER A 546 16.67 17.04 4.19
CA SER A 546 17.63 16.33 5.02
C SER A 546 18.49 15.36 4.19
N TRP A 547 17.86 14.57 3.31
CA TRP A 547 18.55 13.68 2.38
C TRP A 547 19.50 14.47 1.47
N CYS A 548 19.04 15.59 0.93
CA CYS A 548 19.80 16.52 0.10
C CYS A 548 21.07 17.05 0.80
N GLU A 549 21.06 17.14 2.13
CA GLU A 549 22.25 17.50 2.91
C GLU A 549 23.09 16.26 3.25
N SER A 550 22.48 15.10 3.45
CA SER A 550 23.18 13.84 3.74
C SER A 550 24.04 13.36 2.56
N VAL A 551 23.57 13.51 1.32
CA VAL A 551 24.28 13.03 0.12
C VAL A 551 25.60 13.75 -0.14
N LYS A 552 25.80 14.93 0.47
CA LYS A 552 27.10 15.61 0.45
C LYS A 552 28.22 14.75 1.03
N SER A 553 27.89 13.91 2.02
CA SER A 553 28.84 12.98 2.64
C SER A 553 29.06 11.70 1.83
N LYS A 554 28.17 11.39 0.86
CA LYS A 554 28.24 10.24 -0.06
C LYS A 554 29.08 10.52 -1.32
N GLY A 555 29.82 11.62 -1.37
CA GLY A 555 30.76 11.91 -2.45
C GLY A 555 30.20 12.63 -3.66
N VAL A 556 28.93 13.06 -3.67
CA VAL A 556 28.33 13.79 -4.81
C VAL A 556 29.24 14.91 -5.33
N TYR A 557 29.65 15.83 -4.46
CA TYR A 557 30.52 16.94 -4.85
C TYR A 557 31.94 16.52 -5.22
N PHE A 558 32.44 15.40 -4.69
CA PHE A 558 33.72 14.84 -5.10
C PHE A 558 33.66 14.41 -6.57
N TYR A 559 32.65 13.63 -6.95
CA TYR A 559 32.52 13.11 -8.31
C TYR A 559 32.16 14.21 -9.32
N THR A 560 31.30 15.17 -8.96
CA THR A 560 30.97 16.32 -9.83
C THR A 560 32.22 17.17 -10.08
N CYS A 561 32.97 17.51 -9.03
CA CYS A 561 34.21 18.27 -9.17
C CYS A 561 35.25 17.52 -10.01
N LEU A 562 35.39 16.22 -9.81
CA LEU A 562 36.31 15.40 -10.60
C LEU A 562 35.96 15.44 -12.09
N ASP A 563 34.67 15.43 -12.42
CA ASP A 563 34.21 15.55 -13.79
C ASP A 563 34.44 16.94 -14.39
N GLU A 564 34.26 18.00 -13.60
CA GLU A 564 34.57 19.37 -14.01
C GLU A 564 36.07 19.53 -14.31
N LEU A 565 36.96 19.04 -13.44
CA LEU A 565 38.41 19.08 -13.65
C LEU A 565 38.79 18.32 -14.92
N ARG A 566 38.18 17.17 -15.18
CA ARG A 566 38.35 16.42 -16.44
C ARG A 566 37.91 17.25 -17.65
N ALA A 567 36.73 17.87 -17.59
CA ALA A 567 36.13 18.59 -18.71
C ALA A 567 36.90 19.87 -19.05
N GLN A 568 37.46 20.56 -18.06
CA GLN A 568 38.20 21.79 -18.24
C GLN A 568 39.55 21.59 -18.95
N LYS A 569 40.06 20.34 -19.06
CA LYS A 569 41.35 19.98 -19.72
C LYS A 569 42.50 20.92 -19.31
N THR A 570 42.44 21.48 -18.11
CA THR A 570 43.38 22.53 -17.69
C THR A 570 44.72 21.88 -17.44
N ASP A 571 45.78 22.41 -18.03
CA ASP A 571 47.13 21.93 -17.73
C ASP A 571 47.47 22.30 -16.28
N TYR A 572 47.63 21.27 -15.42
CA TYR A 572 48.03 21.44 -14.03
C TYR A 572 49.55 21.30 -13.85
N SER A 573 50.32 21.25 -14.94
CA SER A 573 51.79 21.15 -14.90
C SER A 573 52.48 22.29 -14.13
N ASP A 574 51.86 23.48 -14.12
CA ASP A 574 52.29 24.65 -13.35
C ASP A 574 51.80 24.67 -11.89
N HIS A 575 50.97 23.70 -11.49
CA HIS A 575 50.47 23.63 -10.12
C HIS A 575 51.54 23.05 -9.19
N HIS A 576 51.78 23.73 -8.07
CA HIS A 576 52.91 23.48 -7.17
C HIS A 576 53.01 22.06 -6.60
N CYS A 577 51.91 21.28 -6.62
CA CYS A 577 51.89 19.89 -6.14
C CYS A 577 51.95 18.83 -7.26
N VAL A 578 51.96 19.23 -8.55
CA VAL A 578 51.99 18.31 -9.69
C VAL A 578 53.43 18.07 -10.14
N ASN A 579 53.90 16.83 -10.04
CA ASN A 579 55.20 16.43 -10.57
C ASN A 579 55.09 16.13 -12.09
N THR A 580 55.25 17.17 -12.92
CA THR A 580 55.65 17.15 -14.35
C THR A 580 55.08 16.09 -15.32
N THR A 581 53.92 15.48 -15.05
CA THR A 581 53.19 14.66 -16.04
C THR A 581 52.10 15.45 -16.73
N ALA A 582 52.16 15.50 -18.06
CA ALA A 582 51.06 15.99 -18.90
C ALA A 582 49.80 15.17 -18.60
N ILE A 583 48.67 15.85 -18.42
CA ILE A 583 47.39 15.21 -18.11
C ILE A 583 46.91 14.39 -19.30
N GLU A 584 46.65 13.11 -19.05
CA GLU A 584 46.07 12.19 -20.01
C GLU A 584 44.55 12.40 -20.15
N ALA A 585 44.11 12.54 -21.40
CA ALA A 585 42.70 12.58 -21.74
C ALA A 585 41.97 11.30 -21.31
N SER A 586 40.72 11.47 -20.86
CA SER A 586 39.92 10.39 -20.27
C SER A 586 38.45 10.54 -20.62
N THR A 587 37.78 9.40 -20.85
CA THR A 587 36.38 9.33 -21.25
C THR A 587 35.39 9.43 -20.08
N SER A 588 35.85 9.21 -18.83
CA SER A 588 35.07 9.41 -17.59
C SER A 588 35.91 10.07 -16.49
N ALA A 589 35.24 10.62 -15.47
CA ALA A 589 35.88 11.25 -14.31
C ALA A 589 36.73 10.26 -13.51
N GLU A 590 36.25 9.03 -13.36
CA GLU A 590 36.93 7.95 -12.64
C GLU A 590 38.21 7.53 -13.38
N SER A 591 38.15 7.43 -14.71
CA SER A 591 39.31 7.16 -15.55
C SER A 591 40.33 8.29 -15.47
N PHE A 592 39.86 9.54 -15.45
CA PHE A 592 40.71 10.72 -15.26
C PHE A 592 41.49 10.68 -13.95
N LEU A 593 40.85 10.33 -12.83
CA LEU A 593 41.52 10.12 -11.55
C LEU A 593 42.54 8.99 -11.62
N LYS A 594 42.13 7.82 -12.14
CA LYS A 594 42.98 6.61 -12.20
C LYS A 594 44.26 6.84 -13.02
N LYS A 595 44.19 7.60 -14.11
CA LYS A 595 45.34 7.87 -14.97
C LYS A 595 46.25 8.95 -14.42
N ASN A 596 45.68 10.04 -13.90
CA ASN A 596 46.45 11.25 -13.60
C ASN A 596 46.80 11.42 -12.12
N PHE A 597 46.02 10.84 -11.21
CA PHE A 597 46.12 11.13 -9.78
C PHE A 597 46.23 9.90 -8.89
N LYS A 598 46.25 8.67 -9.44
CA LYS A 598 46.35 7.41 -8.67
C LYS A 598 47.48 7.42 -7.64
N THR A 599 48.64 7.98 -7.99
CA THR A 599 49.82 8.06 -7.10
C THR A 599 50.03 9.44 -6.48
N ASN A 600 49.22 10.44 -6.85
CA ASN A 600 49.33 11.82 -6.37
C ASN A 600 48.00 12.31 -5.76
N ARG A 601 47.51 11.52 -4.80
CA ARG A 601 46.24 11.73 -4.10
C ARG A 601 46.15 13.10 -3.43
N ASP A 602 47.19 13.50 -2.72
CA ASP A 602 47.17 14.72 -1.91
C ASP A 602 47.12 15.97 -2.81
N CYS A 603 47.76 15.92 -3.98
CA CYS A 603 47.66 17.01 -4.94
C CYS A 603 46.25 17.13 -5.54
N LEU A 604 45.60 16.02 -5.89
CA LEU A 604 44.20 16.06 -6.32
C LEU A 604 43.31 16.69 -5.25
N LYS A 605 43.53 16.34 -3.98
CA LYS A 605 42.78 16.93 -2.86
C LYS A 605 42.97 18.44 -2.76
N ILE A 606 44.19 18.93 -2.93
CA ILE A 606 44.48 20.38 -2.94
C ILE A 606 43.77 21.06 -4.11
N ILE A 607 43.90 20.52 -5.33
CA ILE A 607 43.26 21.06 -6.53
C ILE A 607 41.74 21.09 -6.36
N MET A 608 41.12 20.02 -5.85
CA MET A 608 39.67 19.97 -5.62
C MET A 608 39.23 20.98 -4.56
N LEU A 609 40.00 21.16 -3.48
CA LEU A 609 39.70 22.18 -2.48
C LEU A 609 39.76 23.60 -3.07
N GLU A 610 40.79 23.90 -3.86
CA GLU A 610 40.99 25.21 -4.47
C GLU A 610 39.96 25.53 -5.55
N LYS A 611 39.58 24.54 -6.37
CA LYS A 611 38.71 24.73 -7.53
C LYS A 611 37.23 24.54 -7.22
N CYS A 612 36.90 23.62 -6.31
CA CYS A 612 35.53 23.19 -6.06
C CYS A 612 35.07 23.41 -4.60
N GLY A 613 35.99 23.77 -3.69
CA GLY A 613 35.67 24.09 -2.30
C GLY A 613 35.66 22.89 -1.34
N SER A 614 35.31 23.17 -0.09
CA SER A 614 35.45 22.22 1.03
C SER A 614 34.50 21.01 0.96
N ASP A 615 33.32 21.17 0.35
CA ASP A 615 32.37 20.07 0.16
C ASP A 615 32.91 18.99 -0.79
N ALA A 616 33.72 19.34 -1.79
CA ALA A 616 34.31 18.40 -2.73
C ALA A 616 35.38 17.49 -2.11
N ILE A 617 35.97 17.91 -0.99
CA ILE A 617 36.95 17.11 -0.24
C ILE A 617 36.37 16.45 1.02
N ARG A 618 35.04 16.53 1.21
CA ARG A 618 34.35 15.80 2.27
C ARG A 618 34.37 14.31 1.95
N SER A 619 34.79 13.49 2.91
CA SER A 619 35.00 12.04 2.72
C SER A 619 35.94 11.70 1.55
N PHE A 620 36.89 12.61 1.24
CA PHE A 620 37.76 12.50 0.06
C PHE A 620 38.48 11.15 -0.03
N ASN A 621 39.05 10.68 1.08
CA ASN A 621 39.82 9.44 1.09
C ASN A 621 38.95 8.24 0.70
N ASP A 622 37.74 8.13 1.27
CA ASP A 622 36.84 7.01 0.99
C ASP A 622 36.40 7.01 -0.47
N ASN A 623 36.02 8.18 -1.00
CA ASN A 623 35.62 8.32 -2.40
C ASN A 623 36.79 8.05 -3.38
N PHE A 624 37.99 8.54 -3.05
CA PHE A 624 39.19 8.28 -3.84
C PHE A 624 39.51 6.78 -3.92
N GLU A 625 39.47 6.07 -2.77
CA GLU A 625 39.70 4.63 -2.73
C GLU A 625 38.59 3.83 -3.45
N ASN A 626 37.33 4.27 -3.35
CA ASN A 626 36.23 3.63 -4.08
C ASN A 626 36.42 3.72 -5.60
N VAL A 627 36.88 4.88 -6.09
CA VAL A 627 37.26 5.02 -7.50
C VAL A 627 38.36 4.02 -7.86
N LEU A 628 39.39 3.84 -7.04
CA LEU A 628 40.47 2.89 -7.35
C LEU A 628 39.99 1.42 -7.34
N LYS A 629 39.08 1.05 -6.43
CA LYS A 629 38.54 -0.33 -6.28
C LYS A 629 37.57 -0.75 -7.37
N SER A 630 36.81 0.19 -7.95
CA SER A 630 35.80 -0.13 -8.98
C SER A 630 36.37 -0.74 -10.28
N GLY A 631 37.69 -0.83 -10.43
CA GLY A 631 38.37 -1.47 -11.55
C GLY A 631 38.88 -2.90 -11.31
N SER A 632 38.75 -3.47 -10.11
CA SER A 632 39.31 -4.80 -9.77
C SER A 632 38.27 -5.93 -9.66
N LYS A 633 37.01 -5.70 -10.04
CA LYS A 633 35.90 -6.69 -9.94
C LYS A 633 35.49 -7.37 -11.26
N GLN A 634 36.26 -7.24 -12.33
CA GLN A 634 35.89 -7.78 -13.66
C GLN A 634 36.51 -9.14 -14.03
N THR A 635 36.94 -9.95 -13.05
CA THR A 635 37.46 -11.31 -13.29
C THR A 635 37.03 -12.33 -12.23
N GLU A 636 35.74 -12.36 -11.89
CA GLU A 636 35.09 -13.55 -11.32
C GLU A 636 33.73 -13.66 -12.00
N ASP A 637 33.76 -13.92 -13.31
CA ASP A 637 32.63 -14.53 -13.98
C ASP A 637 32.55 -15.97 -13.52
N TYR A 638 31.33 -16.35 -13.15
CA TYR A 638 30.92 -17.69 -12.76
C TYR A 638 31.18 -18.66 -13.91
N ASP A 639 32.20 -19.52 -13.77
CA ASP A 639 32.22 -20.80 -14.48
C ASP A 639 31.11 -21.67 -13.87
N TYR A 640 30.01 -21.82 -14.61
CA TYR A 640 29.07 -22.91 -14.43
C TYR A 640 29.66 -24.15 -15.10
N ASP A 641 30.10 -25.10 -14.29
CA ASP A 641 30.06 -26.54 -14.58
C ASP A 641 29.25 -27.24 -13.46
#